data_AF-A0AAE3VGI6-F1
#
_entry.id   AF-A0AAE3VGI6-F1
#
_cell.length_a   1.000
_cell.length_b   1.000
_cell.length_c   1.000
_cell.angle_alpha   90.00
_cell.angle_beta   90.00
_cell.angle_gamma   90.00
#
_symmetry.space_group_name_H-M   'P 1'
#
loop_
_entity.id
_entity.type
_entity.pdbx_description
1 polymer ?
#
loop_
_entity_poly.entity_id
_entity_poly.type
_entity_poly.pdbx_seq_one_letter_code
_entity_poly.pdbx_strand_id
1 'polypeptide(L)'
;MNNACISGMGLVCCLGSSVNEVYQHMCAGDAGFRLIDRFEPAPYAQKMAGQLPPDVEAKLRGDFPDEDIAAAMIKYAGAQALAQAGSTTKAGQSDRRLGLVLATNFGPMESLEWAWRERLDTQSLDDASFAPFDDIIQNAATALGCSGPHAQISMSCASGAAALAVARDMLAAGRADRVLVVAYDALSEFCWCGLSNLRTITTDLMRPFDKRRSGTIFSEGAAAVVLTTAPGTTALASLPGIATNNNAFHMTAPSKDADGSRLVMAAALHAAGMTPDAIEHICAHATSTSANDSTEAAALRNLFGARFATLTTAAHKSQLGHLMGAAGLAEAIITVMAMQHGVIPPTINHEQIDPACEPVNCLPRKAVTKQFKTAITNSAGIGGNNAALVICSPNLPVADTLPALDTQRNVYVRQIGWVLPGHIGKGGEILEHPEWLQWQDGRNQLLADFSAKPYISSVKGYLDPAGAFLLAAMTLAGAGDPGDIPPARRGISSLSRYGALGSAFAFFTQLAEKGPRLASPLIFPHGYANTAGNLAAIEFNCAGPHMVFYGRQNPHEALAFAIARLQDGSADEMFTAFYESAVPAALPDGRSLLSGGVAVRLAATPAPAGQQDLFSFTPAELFDRPADTSNGAVAALALLISS
;
A
#
# COMPACT_ATOMS: atom_id res chain seq x y z
N MET A 1 26.14 -10.26 -5.97
CA MET A 1 25.38 -9.08 -5.53
C MET A 1 23.93 -9.48 -5.60
N ASN A 2 23.32 -9.78 -4.45
CA ASN A 2 21.94 -10.23 -4.37
C ASN A 2 20.93 -9.07 -4.24
N ASN A 3 21.35 -7.82 -4.40
CA ASN A 3 20.46 -6.65 -4.30
C ASN A 3 19.33 -6.69 -5.34
N ALA A 4 18.14 -6.24 -4.95
CA ALA A 4 17.01 -6.13 -5.85
C ALA A 4 17.29 -5.02 -6.86
N CYS A 5 17.14 -5.35 -8.14
CA CYS A 5 17.36 -4.45 -9.25
C CYS A 5 16.10 -4.30 -10.08
N ILE A 6 15.81 -3.07 -10.50
CA ILE A 6 14.78 -2.80 -11.50
C ILE A 6 15.35 -3.17 -12.86
N SER A 7 14.66 -4.05 -13.59
CA SER A 7 15.07 -4.53 -14.92
C SER A 7 14.14 -4.10 -16.04
N GLY A 8 12.94 -3.62 -15.71
CA GLY A 8 11.97 -3.06 -16.64
C GLY A 8 10.98 -2.15 -15.91
N MET A 9 10.43 -1.18 -16.62
CA MET A 9 9.51 -0.16 -16.14
C MET A 9 8.35 0.03 -17.13
N GLY A 10 7.18 0.37 -16.61
CA GLY A 10 5.99 0.72 -17.38
C GLY A 10 5.22 1.83 -16.66
N LEU A 11 4.59 2.71 -17.42
CA LEU A 11 3.84 3.84 -16.85
C LEU A 11 2.76 4.30 -17.81
N VAL A 12 1.54 4.44 -17.29
CA VAL A 12 0.41 5.09 -17.96
C VAL A 12 -0.28 6.01 -16.96
N CYS A 13 -0.47 7.28 -17.29
CA CYS A 13 -1.08 8.27 -16.41
C CYS A 13 -1.60 9.48 -17.22
N CYS A 14 -1.98 10.54 -16.51
CA CYS A 14 -2.50 11.77 -17.10
C CYS A 14 -1.55 12.52 -18.04
N LEU A 15 -0.24 12.22 -18.03
CA LEU A 15 0.76 12.82 -18.90
C LEU A 15 1.15 11.96 -20.11
N GLY A 16 0.64 10.74 -20.22
CA GLY A 16 0.98 9.87 -21.35
C GLY A 16 0.84 8.38 -21.06
N SER A 17 1.27 7.59 -22.05
CA SER A 17 1.08 6.15 -22.12
C SER A 17 2.37 5.35 -21.98
N SER A 18 3.53 6.00 -21.81
CA SER A 18 4.81 5.30 -21.58
C SER A 18 5.74 6.08 -20.67
N VAL A 19 6.71 5.38 -20.07
CA VAL A 19 7.74 5.99 -19.21
C VAL A 19 8.47 7.15 -19.90
N ASN A 20 8.88 6.95 -21.16
CA ASN A 20 9.64 7.96 -21.91
C ASN A 20 8.80 9.19 -22.24
N GLU A 21 7.57 8.98 -22.70
CA GLU A 21 6.62 10.06 -23.02
C GLU A 21 6.33 10.91 -21.78
N VAL A 22 5.93 10.27 -20.67
CA VAL A 22 5.64 10.97 -19.42
C VAL A 22 6.87 11.73 -18.92
N TYR A 23 8.05 11.10 -18.92
CA TYR A 23 9.28 11.74 -18.48
C TYR A 23 9.66 12.96 -19.34
N GLN A 24 9.45 12.90 -20.66
CA GLN A 24 9.67 14.03 -21.57
C GLN A 24 8.74 15.20 -21.29
N HIS A 25 7.43 14.93 -21.13
CA HIS A 25 6.45 15.95 -20.72
C HIS A 25 6.80 16.59 -19.38
N MET A 26 7.19 15.76 -18.40
CA MET A 26 7.64 16.27 -17.11
C MET A 26 8.92 17.12 -17.23
N CYS A 27 9.89 16.76 -18.07
CA CYS A 27 11.08 17.60 -18.28
C CYS A 27 10.74 18.92 -18.98
N ALA A 28 9.70 18.95 -19.82
CA ALA A 28 9.20 20.16 -20.46
C ALA A 28 8.44 21.09 -19.51
N GLY A 29 8.02 20.60 -18.34
CA GLY A 29 7.24 21.37 -17.36
C GLY A 29 5.73 21.25 -17.55
N ASP A 30 5.26 20.22 -18.26
CA ASP A 30 3.85 20.00 -18.55
C ASP A 30 3.09 19.43 -17.33
N ALA A 31 1.78 19.65 -17.28
CA ALA A 31 0.89 19.10 -16.24
C ALA A 31 -0.33 18.43 -16.86
N GLY A 32 -0.71 17.26 -16.34
CA GLY A 32 -1.76 16.41 -16.92
C GLY A 32 -3.19 16.72 -16.45
N PHE A 33 -3.45 17.92 -15.92
CA PHE A 33 -4.75 18.24 -15.31
C PHE A 33 -5.79 18.68 -16.35
N ARG A 34 -6.93 17.98 -16.41
CA ARG A 34 -8.06 18.29 -17.30
C ARG A 34 -9.38 18.35 -16.54
N LEU A 35 -10.40 18.95 -17.15
CA LEU A 35 -11.75 18.99 -16.57
C LEU A 35 -12.25 17.56 -16.34
N ILE A 36 -12.82 17.29 -15.17
CA ILE A 36 -13.40 15.99 -14.82
C ILE A 36 -14.55 15.67 -15.76
N ASP A 37 -14.50 14.49 -16.38
CA ASP A 37 -15.57 13.95 -17.24
C ASP A 37 -16.03 12.54 -16.82
N ARG A 38 -15.45 11.94 -15.77
CA ARG A 38 -15.87 10.65 -15.21
C ARG A 38 -17.17 10.70 -14.38
N PHE A 39 -17.49 11.84 -13.81
CA PHE A 39 -18.66 12.08 -12.98
C PHE A 39 -19.03 13.57 -13.00
N GLU A 40 -20.22 13.93 -12.50
CA GLU A 40 -20.73 15.30 -12.52
C GLU A 40 -19.90 16.22 -11.59
N PRO A 41 -19.12 17.19 -12.13
CA PRO A 41 -18.20 17.96 -11.32
C PRO A 41 -18.85 19.18 -10.65
N ALA A 42 -20.06 19.60 -11.02
CA ALA A 42 -20.70 20.81 -10.50
C ALA A 42 -20.80 20.89 -8.95
N PRO A 43 -21.03 19.81 -8.20
CA PRO A 43 -21.09 19.84 -6.74
C PRO A 43 -19.74 20.14 -6.06
N TYR A 44 -18.62 19.96 -6.76
CA TYR A 44 -17.27 20.04 -6.22
C TYR A 44 -16.61 21.39 -6.52
N ALA A 45 -15.81 21.88 -5.58
CA ALA A 45 -15.10 23.15 -5.74
C ALA A 45 -13.94 23.05 -6.75
N GLN A 46 -13.19 21.95 -6.69
CA GLN A 46 -12.16 21.61 -7.67
C GLN A 46 -12.79 20.78 -8.79
N LYS A 47 -12.52 21.18 -10.04
CA LYS A 47 -13.09 20.56 -11.25
C LYS A 47 -12.03 19.96 -12.16
N MET A 48 -10.75 20.17 -11.84
CA MET A 48 -9.62 19.64 -12.59
C MET A 48 -9.03 18.44 -11.86
N ALA A 49 -8.79 17.36 -12.60
CA ALA A 49 -8.12 16.15 -12.12
C ALA A 49 -7.12 15.66 -13.17
N GLY A 50 -6.14 14.87 -12.75
CA GLY A 50 -5.27 14.18 -13.70
C GLY A 50 -5.96 12.91 -14.18
N GLN A 51 -6.56 12.98 -15.35
CA GLN A 51 -7.22 11.84 -15.98
C GLN A 51 -6.39 11.40 -17.18
N LEU A 52 -6.48 10.13 -17.56
CA LEU A 52 -5.87 9.60 -18.78
C LEU A 52 -6.22 10.52 -19.98
N PRO A 53 -5.27 10.73 -20.91
CA PRO A 53 -5.59 11.35 -22.19
C PRO A 53 -6.73 10.60 -22.88
N PRO A 54 -7.72 11.28 -23.50
CA PRO A 54 -8.90 10.62 -24.07
C PRO A 54 -8.59 9.53 -25.11
N ASP A 55 -7.54 9.71 -25.90
CA ASP A 55 -7.07 8.74 -26.89
C ASP A 55 -6.41 7.52 -26.24
N VAL A 56 -5.67 7.72 -25.14
CA VAL A 56 -5.11 6.64 -24.33
C VAL A 56 -6.21 5.83 -23.66
N GLU A 57 -7.21 6.49 -23.07
CA GLU A 57 -8.36 5.80 -22.48
C GLU A 57 -9.16 5.03 -23.53
N ALA A 58 -9.47 5.64 -24.68
CA ALA A 58 -10.18 4.98 -25.77
C ALA A 58 -9.43 3.73 -26.25
N LYS A 59 -8.08 3.81 -26.33
CA LYS A 59 -7.25 2.65 -26.64
C LYS A 59 -7.37 1.55 -25.58
N LEU A 60 -7.24 1.88 -24.30
CA LEU A 60 -7.34 0.89 -23.22
C LEU A 60 -8.71 0.20 -23.19
N ARG A 61 -9.79 0.96 -23.38
CA ARG A 61 -11.15 0.41 -23.51
C ARG A 61 -11.32 -0.47 -24.74
N GLY A 62 -10.65 -0.14 -25.85
CA GLY A 62 -10.66 -0.96 -27.05
C GLY A 62 -9.89 -2.28 -26.88
N ASP A 63 -8.74 -2.23 -26.21
CA ASP A 63 -7.89 -3.40 -25.96
C ASP A 63 -8.47 -4.32 -24.86
N PHE A 64 -9.22 -3.75 -23.91
CA PHE A 64 -9.79 -4.44 -22.73
C PHE A 64 -11.26 -4.04 -22.49
N PRO A 65 -12.20 -4.41 -23.37
CA PRO A 65 -13.58 -3.90 -23.36
C PRO A 65 -14.43 -4.35 -22.16
N ASP A 66 -14.16 -5.53 -21.59
CA ASP A 66 -14.94 -6.13 -20.51
C ASP A 66 -14.32 -5.88 -19.12
N GLU A 67 -13.34 -4.98 -19.03
CA GLU A 67 -12.51 -4.81 -17.85
C GLU A 67 -12.66 -3.40 -17.24
N ASP A 68 -12.47 -3.34 -15.93
CA ASP A 68 -12.26 -2.08 -15.21
C ASP A 68 -11.09 -1.32 -15.83
N ILE A 69 -11.17 0.02 -15.94
CA ILE A 69 -10.06 0.82 -16.45
C ILE A 69 -8.78 0.63 -15.63
N ALA A 70 -8.91 0.39 -14.31
CA ALA A 70 -7.79 0.02 -13.46
C ALA A 70 -7.13 -1.28 -13.91
N ALA A 71 -7.92 -2.31 -14.23
CA ALA A 71 -7.41 -3.59 -14.72
C ALA A 71 -6.74 -3.44 -16.10
N ALA A 72 -7.31 -2.61 -16.98
CA ALA A 72 -6.70 -2.27 -18.27
C ALA A 72 -5.33 -1.56 -18.08
N MET A 73 -5.25 -0.58 -17.17
CA MET A 73 -4.00 0.11 -16.85
C MET A 73 -2.95 -0.84 -16.25
N ILE A 74 -3.35 -1.77 -15.36
CA ILE A 74 -2.46 -2.79 -14.78
C ILE A 74 -1.82 -3.64 -15.88
N LYS A 75 -2.65 -4.19 -16.77
CA LYS A 75 -2.20 -5.05 -17.87
C LYS A 75 -1.30 -4.28 -18.83
N TYR A 76 -1.65 -3.04 -19.15
CA TYR A 76 -0.91 -2.21 -20.08
C TYR A 76 0.47 -1.81 -19.51
N ALA A 77 0.54 -1.25 -18.31
CA ALA A 77 1.81 -0.89 -17.67
C ALA A 77 2.66 -2.12 -17.36
N GLY A 78 2.05 -3.21 -16.88
CA GLY A 78 2.72 -4.48 -16.62
C GLY A 78 3.38 -5.07 -17.87
N ALA A 79 2.67 -5.05 -19.01
CA ALA A 79 3.20 -5.52 -20.28
C ALA A 79 4.40 -4.69 -20.76
N GLN A 80 4.38 -3.36 -20.58
CA GLN A 80 5.54 -2.50 -20.88
C GLN A 80 6.77 -2.90 -20.04
N ALA A 81 6.59 -3.07 -18.73
CA ALA A 81 7.68 -3.41 -17.82
C ALA A 81 8.27 -4.80 -18.15
N LEU A 82 7.41 -5.79 -18.41
CA LEU A 82 7.84 -7.13 -18.83
C LEU A 82 8.57 -7.11 -20.17
N ALA A 83 8.09 -6.34 -21.14
CA ALA A 83 8.73 -6.19 -22.44
C ALA A 83 10.13 -5.57 -22.31
N GLN A 84 10.27 -4.49 -21.52
CA GLN A 84 11.58 -3.87 -21.28
C GLN A 84 12.55 -4.79 -20.53
N ALA A 85 12.04 -5.60 -19.59
CA ALA A 85 12.83 -6.59 -18.88
C ALA A 85 13.24 -7.81 -19.74
N GLY A 86 12.87 -7.84 -21.03
CA GLY A 86 13.18 -8.94 -21.94
C GLY A 86 12.43 -10.23 -21.61
N SER A 87 11.22 -10.13 -21.03
CA SER A 87 10.40 -11.31 -20.77
C SER A 87 10.14 -12.10 -22.05
N THR A 88 10.39 -13.40 -21.99
CA THR A 88 10.16 -14.34 -23.11
C THR A 88 8.82 -15.05 -23.00
N THR A 89 8.03 -14.79 -21.95
CA THR A 89 6.72 -15.40 -21.73
C THR A 89 5.77 -14.96 -22.83
N LYS A 90 5.39 -15.89 -23.72
CA LYS A 90 4.47 -15.61 -24.81
C LYS A 90 3.03 -15.51 -24.29
N ALA A 91 2.16 -14.87 -25.07
CA ALA A 91 0.72 -14.88 -24.80
C ALA A 91 0.21 -16.32 -24.59
N GLY A 92 -0.53 -16.56 -23.50
CA GLY A 92 -1.02 -17.89 -23.11
C GLY A 92 0.00 -18.78 -22.38
N GLN A 93 1.23 -18.33 -22.16
CA GLN A 93 2.21 -19.01 -21.31
C GLN A 93 2.23 -18.38 -19.91
N SER A 94 2.58 -19.17 -18.90
CA SER A 94 2.78 -18.69 -17.54
C SER A 94 4.15 -19.11 -17.01
N ASP A 95 4.74 -18.27 -16.17
CA ASP A 95 6.05 -18.49 -15.55
C ASP A 95 5.89 -18.58 -14.02
N ARG A 96 6.15 -19.77 -13.47
CA ARG A 96 6.06 -20.04 -12.02
C ARG A 96 7.12 -19.33 -11.20
N ARG A 97 8.14 -18.78 -11.86
CA ARG A 97 9.22 -17.99 -11.25
C ARG A 97 9.01 -16.49 -11.42
N LEU A 98 7.91 -16.08 -12.06
CA LEU A 98 7.45 -14.70 -12.16
C LEU A 98 6.30 -14.47 -11.15
N GLY A 99 6.61 -13.79 -10.05
CA GLY A 99 5.62 -13.35 -9.07
C GLY A 99 4.91 -12.05 -9.49
N LEU A 100 3.79 -11.74 -8.82
CA LEU A 100 3.03 -10.51 -9.03
C LEU A 100 2.74 -9.84 -7.68
N VAL A 101 3.01 -8.54 -7.57
CA VAL A 101 2.50 -7.72 -6.46
C VAL A 101 1.68 -6.58 -7.01
N LEU A 102 0.39 -6.56 -6.67
CA LEU A 102 -0.49 -5.44 -6.95
C LEU A 102 -0.55 -4.47 -5.76
N ALA A 103 -0.62 -3.18 -6.04
CA ALA A 103 -0.68 -2.15 -5.01
C ALA A 103 -1.68 -1.08 -5.39
N THR A 104 -2.50 -0.65 -4.44
CA THR A 104 -3.56 0.34 -4.73
C THR A 104 -3.97 1.09 -3.46
N ASN A 105 -4.62 2.24 -3.62
CA ASN A 105 -5.24 2.95 -2.52
C ASN A 105 -6.69 2.47 -2.33
N PHE A 106 -7.47 2.38 -3.40
CA PHE A 106 -8.91 2.07 -3.33
C PHE A 106 -9.33 0.78 -4.03
N GLY A 107 -8.51 0.24 -4.92
CA GLY A 107 -8.88 -0.89 -5.78
C GLY A 107 -9.63 -0.45 -7.04
N PRO A 108 -10.25 -1.39 -7.77
CA PRO A 108 -11.00 -1.10 -9.01
C PRO A 108 -12.37 -0.48 -8.69
N MET A 109 -12.34 0.82 -8.36
CA MET A 109 -13.52 1.57 -7.90
C MET A 109 -14.57 1.77 -8.99
N GLU A 110 -14.22 1.74 -10.28
CA GLU A 110 -15.21 1.86 -11.34
C GLU A 110 -16.21 0.70 -11.28
N SER A 111 -15.70 -0.53 -11.21
CA SER A 111 -16.53 -1.74 -11.11
C SER A 111 -17.27 -1.80 -9.78
N LEU A 112 -16.62 -1.41 -8.68
CA LEU A 112 -17.24 -1.44 -7.36
C LEU A 112 -18.37 -0.42 -7.22
N GLU A 113 -18.20 0.80 -7.73
CA GLU A 113 -19.29 1.78 -7.77
C GLU A 113 -20.46 1.28 -8.62
N TRP A 114 -20.19 0.63 -9.76
CA TRP A 114 -21.24 0.04 -10.60
C TRP A 114 -22.03 -1.05 -9.85
N ALA A 115 -21.33 -2.00 -9.24
CA ALA A 115 -21.93 -3.06 -8.42
C ALA A 115 -22.80 -2.48 -7.29
N TRP A 116 -22.33 -1.44 -6.61
CA TRP A 116 -23.13 -0.82 -5.56
C TRP A 116 -24.32 0.00 -6.07
N ARG A 117 -24.24 0.61 -7.27
CA ARG A 117 -25.42 1.22 -7.91
C ARG A 117 -26.47 0.16 -8.22
N GLU A 118 -26.07 -0.98 -8.78
CA GLU A 118 -26.97 -2.12 -9.02
C GLU A 118 -27.69 -2.52 -7.73
N ARG A 119 -26.97 -2.63 -6.61
CA ARG A 119 -27.55 -2.91 -5.30
C ARG A 119 -28.59 -1.88 -4.88
N LEU A 120 -28.30 -0.59 -5.03
CA LEU A 120 -29.23 0.48 -4.62
C LEU A 120 -30.47 0.52 -5.53
N ASP A 121 -30.29 0.30 -6.83
CA ASP A 121 -31.37 0.40 -7.83
C ASP A 121 -32.29 -0.83 -7.83
N THR A 122 -31.73 -2.03 -7.62
CA THR A 122 -32.44 -3.31 -7.78
C THR A 122 -32.69 -4.06 -6.47
N GLN A 123 -32.05 -3.63 -5.37
CA GLN A 123 -32.00 -4.35 -4.09
C GLN A 123 -31.29 -5.72 -4.17
N SER A 124 -30.70 -6.06 -5.31
CA SER A 124 -29.93 -7.28 -5.58
C SER A 124 -28.52 -6.92 -6.05
N LEU A 125 -27.55 -7.79 -5.85
CA LEU A 125 -26.21 -7.64 -6.44
C LEU A 125 -25.76 -8.97 -7.00
N ASP A 126 -25.60 -9.03 -8.32
CA ASP A 126 -25.08 -10.21 -9.00
C ASP A 126 -23.58 -10.35 -8.80
N ASP A 127 -23.11 -11.60 -8.80
CA ASP A 127 -21.69 -11.91 -8.72
C ASP A 127 -20.93 -11.40 -9.96
N ALA A 128 -21.57 -11.45 -11.14
CA ALA A 128 -20.95 -10.99 -12.38
C ALA A 128 -20.55 -9.51 -12.34
N SER A 129 -21.38 -8.65 -11.73
CA SER A 129 -21.10 -7.23 -11.56
C SER A 129 -19.96 -6.97 -10.56
N PHE A 130 -19.79 -7.84 -9.58
CA PHE A 130 -18.79 -7.71 -8.52
C PHE A 130 -17.45 -8.39 -8.85
N ALA A 131 -17.46 -9.39 -9.73
CA ALA A 131 -16.29 -10.19 -10.11
C ALA A 131 -15.08 -9.35 -10.60
N PRO A 132 -15.24 -8.27 -11.40
CA PRO A 132 -14.10 -7.44 -11.79
C PRO A 132 -13.36 -6.80 -10.62
N PHE A 133 -14.05 -6.57 -9.49
CA PHE A 133 -13.42 -6.10 -8.25
C PHE A 133 -12.71 -7.22 -7.48
N ASP A 134 -13.37 -8.37 -7.33
CA ASP A 134 -12.89 -9.47 -6.49
C ASP A 134 -11.72 -10.25 -7.12
N ASP A 135 -11.71 -10.39 -8.46
CA ASP A 135 -10.77 -11.25 -9.19
C ASP A 135 -9.62 -10.48 -9.87
N ILE A 136 -9.45 -9.18 -9.60
CA ILE A 136 -8.48 -8.32 -10.30
C ILE A 136 -7.04 -8.87 -10.28
N ILE A 137 -6.58 -9.41 -9.16
CA ILE A 137 -5.24 -10.01 -9.05
C ILE A 137 -5.08 -11.26 -9.91
N GLN A 138 -6.11 -12.12 -9.96
CA GLN A 138 -6.08 -13.35 -10.74
C GLN A 138 -6.16 -13.06 -12.25
N ASN A 139 -6.98 -12.08 -12.63
CA ASN A 139 -7.10 -11.62 -14.01
C ASN A 139 -5.80 -10.98 -14.49
N ALA A 140 -5.16 -10.14 -13.66
CA ALA A 140 -3.86 -9.57 -13.95
C ALA A 140 -2.76 -10.63 -14.06
N ALA A 141 -2.68 -11.56 -13.10
CA ALA A 141 -1.70 -12.65 -13.11
C ALA A 141 -1.80 -13.50 -14.37
N THR A 142 -3.02 -13.86 -14.78
CA THR A 142 -3.29 -14.63 -15.99
C THR A 142 -2.89 -13.87 -17.25
N ALA A 143 -3.31 -12.60 -17.37
CA ALA A 143 -3.02 -11.77 -18.54
C ALA A 143 -1.52 -11.47 -18.71
N LEU A 144 -0.79 -11.35 -17.60
CA LEU A 144 0.64 -11.01 -17.57
C LEU A 144 1.54 -12.25 -17.46
N GLY A 145 0.98 -13.46 -17.48
CA GLY A 145 1.72 -14.72 -17.42
C GLY A 145 2.47 -14.94 -16.10
N CYS A 146 2.03 -14.33 -15.01
CA CYS A 146 2.63 -14.47 -13.69
C CYS A 146 1.98 -15.65 -12.96
N SER A 147 2.66 -16.80 -12.82
CA SER A 147 2.13 -17.96 -12.07
C SER A 147 2.95 -18.32 -10.83
N GLY A 148 3.90 -17.46 -10.44
CA GLY A 148 4.58 -17.52 -9.16
C GLY A 148 3.73 -16.99 -7.99
N PRO A 149 4.35 -16.59 -6.86
CA PRO A 149 3.62 -16.02 -5.73
C PRO A 149 2.95 -14.69 -6.09
N HIS A 150 1.75 -14.46 -5.55
CA HIS A 150 0.98 -13.24 -5.78
C HIS A 150 0.56 -12.58 -4.48
N ALA A 151 0.67 -11.26 -4.43
CA ALA A 151 0.17 -10.45 -3.32
C ALA A 151 -0.55 -9.21 -3.84
N GLN A 152 -1.50 -8.71 -3.07
CA GLN A 152 -2.13 -7.42 -3.28
C GLN A 152 -2.18 -6.65 -1.97
N ILE A 153 -1.72 -5.40 -1.99
CA ILE A 153 -1.54 -4.58 -0.78
C ILE A 153 -2.18 -3.20 -0.90
N SER A 154 -2.56 -2.64 0.25
CA SER A 154 -3.04 -1.26 0.36
C SER A 154 -2.40 -0.57 1.56
N MET A 155 -1.45 0.32 1.31
CA MET A 155 -0.81 1.20 2.30
C MET A 155 -1.21 2.65 2.03
N SER A 156 -2.45 2.84 1.58
CA SER A 156 -2.96 4.09 1.04
C SER A 156 -2.03 4.69 -0.05
N CYS A 157 -1.72 5.98 0.03
CA CYS A 157 -0.83 6.68 -0.89
C CYS A 157 0.63 6.15 -0.90
N ALA A 158 1.02 5.31 0.08
CA ALA A 158 2.34 4.68 0.13
C ALA A 158 2.38 3.29 -0.55
N SER A 159 1.25 2.79 -1.07
CA SER A 159 1.12 1.44 -1.65
C SER A 159 2.21 1.10 -2.67
N GLY A 160 2.40 1.91 -3.71
CA GLY A 160 3.34 1.57 -4.78
C GLY A 160 4.79 1.40 -4.32
N ALA A 161 5.24 2.21 -3.37
CA ALA A 161 6.58 2.07 -2.78
C ALA A 161 6.63 0.88 -1.80
N ALA A 162 5.60 0.70 -0.97
CA ALA A 162 5.51 -0.40 -0.01
C ALA A 162 5.51 -1.79 -0.67
N ALA A 163 4.88 -1.91 -1.84
CA ALA A 163 4.81 -3.17 -2.60
C ALA A 163 6.19 -3.72 -3.00
N LEU A 164 7.19 -2.86 -3.16
CA LEU A 164 8.57 -3.27 -3.45
C LEU A 164 9.18 -4.04 -2.27
N ALA A 165 8.73 -3.83 -1.03
CA ALA A 165 9.17 -4.60 0.13
C ALA A 165 8.70 -6.06 0.04
N VAL A 166 7.43 -6.26 -0.33
CA VAL A 166 6.84 -7.61 -0.54
C VAL A 166 7.53 -8.33 -1.68
N ALA A 167 7.73 -7.64 -2.81
CA ALA A 167 8.43 -8.20 -3.96
C ALA A 167 9.89 -8.57 -3.64
N ARG A 168 10.59 -7.73 -2.88
CA ARG A 168 11.93 -8.02 -2.37
C ARG A 168 11.93 -9.26 -1.49
N ASP A 169 10.97 -9.40 -0.58
CA ASP A 169 10.89 -10.56 0.31
C ASP A 169 10.62 -11.86 -0.47
N MET A 170 9.79 -11.81 -1.53
CA MET A 170 9.58 -12.96 -2.43
C MET A 170 10.88 -13.40 -3.14
N LEU A 171 11.69 -12.45 -3.59
CA LEU A 171 13.01 -12.72 -4.18
C LEU A 171 14.00 -13.26 -3.14
N ALA A 172 14.06 -12.63 -1.97
CA ALA A 172 14.97 -13.00 -0.87
C ALA A 172 14.71 -14.41 -0.33
N ALA A 173 13.44 -14.83 -0.34
CA ALA A 173 13.02 -16.18 0.03
C ALA A 173 13.19 -17.21 -1.11
N GLY A 174 13.67 -16.80 -2.28
CA GLY A 174 13.79 -17.68 -3.45
C GLY A 174 12.44 -18.16 -4.00
N ARG A 175 11.33 -17.52 -3.63
CA ARG A 175 9.97 -17.88 -4.08
C ARG A 175 9.70 -17.42 -5.52
N ALA A 176 10.48 -16.46 -6.02
CA ALA A 176 10.47 -16.01 -7.40
C ALA A 176 11.89 -15.61 -7.86
N ASP A 177 12.15 -15.64 -9.17
CA ASP A 177 13.40 -15.11 -9.76
C ASP A 177 13.21 -13.68 -10.27
N ARG A 178 11.96 -13.35 -10.61
CA ARG A 178 11.51 -12.02 -10.99
C ARG A 178 10.15 -11.76 -10.35
N VAL A 179 9.90 -10.51 -9.98
CA VAL A 179 8.59 -10.09 -9.47
C VAL A 179 8.15 -8.87 -10.24
N LEU A 180 6.98 -8.96 -10.89
CA LEU A 180 6.32 -7.80 -11.46
C LEU A 180 5.55 -7.10 -10.34
N VAL A 181 5.84 -5.82 -10.13
CA VAL A 181 5.08 -4.96 -9.21
C VAL A 181 4.28 -3.98 -10.04
N VAL A 182 2.97 -3.91 -9.84
CA VAL A 182 2.10 -2.94 -10.51
C VAL A 182 1.28 -2.20 -9.48
N ALA A 183 1.43 -0.88 -9.42
CA ALA A 183 0.67 -0.01 -8.56
C ALA A 183 -0.33 0.81 -9.39
N TYR A 184 -1.58 0.94 -8.95
CA TYR A 184 -2.65 1.49 -9.77
C TYR A 184 -3.75 2.15 -8.92
N ASP A 185 -4.45 3.12 -9.51
CA ASP A 185 -5.78 3.56 -9.12
C ASP A 185 -6.46 4.32 -10.28
N ALA A 186 -7.77 4.15 -10.41
CA ALA A 186 -8.61 4.92 -11.32
C ALA A 186 -9.32 6.06 -10.58
N LEU A 187 -9.58 7.18 -11.27
CA LEU A 187 -10.35 8.26 -10.68
C LEU A 187 -11.84 7.85 -10.63
N SER A 188 -12.50 8.09 -9.50
CA SER A 188 -13.90 7.75 -9.27
C SER A 188 -14.61 8.84 -8.44
N GLU A 189 -15.95 8.88 -8.46
CA GLU A 189 -16.67 9.89 -7.67
C GLU A 189 -16.55 9.61 -6.17
N PHE A 190 -16.58 8.33 -5.77
CA PHE A 190 -16.36 7.90 -4.39
C PHE A 190 -15.07 8.47 -3.82
N CYS A 191 -13.95 8.28 -4.52
CA CYS A 191 -12.66 8.77 -4.02
C CYS A 191 -12.62 10.31 -3.99
N TRP A 192 -13.12 10.97 -5.04
CA TRP A 192 -13.13 12.42 -5.14
C TRP A 192 -13.98 13.07 -4.06
N CYS A 193 -15.17 12.53 -3.78
CA CYS A 193 -16.07 12.99 -2.75
C CYS A 193 -15.44 12.88 -1.37
N GLY A 194 -14.92 11.69 -1.02
CA GLY A 194 -14.30 11.48 0.28
C GLY A 194 -13.09 12.37 0.54
N LEU A 195 -12.21 12.49 -0.46
CA LEU A 195 -11.00 13.32 -0.37
C LEU A 195 -11.33 14.82 -0.34
N SER A 196 -12.40 15.25 -1.02
CA SER A 196 -12.96 16.60 -0.91
C SER A 196 -13.50 16.88 0.49
N ASN A 197 -14.25 15.94 1.08
CA ASN A 197 -14.85 16.09 2.41
C ASN A 197 -13.81 16.06 3.53
N LEU A 198 -12.67 15.39 3.31
CA LEU A 198 -11.47 15.51 4.16
C LEU A 198 -10.70 16.83 3.98
N ARG A 199 -11.12 17.70 3.05
CA ARG A 199 -10.47 18.98 2.72
C ARG A 199 -9.01 18.82 2.30
N THR A 200 -8.71 17.72 1.62
CA THR A 200 -7.36 17.45 1.09
C THR A 200 -7.17 18.04 -0.30
N ILE A 201 -8.25 18.20 -1.07
CA ILE A 201 -8.21 18.70 -2.44
C ILE A 201 -8.14 20.24 -2.43
N THR A 202 -7.17 20.81 -3.16
CA THR A 202 -7.06 22.26 -3.35
C THR A 202 -8.11 22.78 -4.32
N THR A 203 -8.56 24.02 -4.14
CA THR A 203 -9.41 24.75 -5.11
C THR A 203 -8.61 25.61 -6.09
N ASP A 204 -7.28 25.58 -6.03
CA ASP A 204 -6.37 26.31 -6.93
C ASP A 204 -5.46 25.32 -7.68
N LEU A 205 -4.14 25.47 -7.57
CA LEU A 205 -3.13 24.62 -8.19
C LEU A 205 -2.42 23.81 -7.12
N MET A 206 -1.85 22.68 -7.54
CA MET A 206 -0.92 21.93 -6.72
C MET A 206 0.43 22.65 -6.65
N ARG A 207 0.84 23.09 -5.46
CA ARG A 207 2.03 23.92 -5.20
C ARG A 207 2.87 23.36 -4.04
N PRO A 208 3.53 22.20 -4.21
CA PRO A 208 4.26 21.59 -3.11
C PRO A 208 5.30 22.52 -2.49
N PHE A 209 5.35 22.55 -1.15
CA PHE A 209 6.18 23.40 -0.30
C PHE A 209 6.00 24.93 -0.48
N ASP A 210 5.11 25.41 -1.35
CA ASP A 210 4.87 26.85 -1.54
C ASP A 210 4.05 27.40 -0.36
N LYS A 211 4.29 28.67 -0.01
CA LYS A 211 3.57 29.40 1.04
C LYS A 211 2.06 29.45 0.81
N ARG A 212 1.59 29.38 -0.44
CA ARG A 212 0.16 29.44 -0.80
C ARG A 212 -0.48 28.07 -1.04
N ARG A 213 0.24 26.98 -0.76
CA ARG A 213 -0.31 25.63 -0.91
C ARG A 213 -1.56 25.45 -0.04
N SER A 214 -2.55 24.73 -0.56
CA SER A 214 -3.84 24.58 0.11
C SER A 214 -4.44 23.19 -0.03
N GLY A 215 -3.71 22.24 -0.62
CA GLY A 215 -4.18 20.89 -0.90
C GLY A 215 -3.52 20.27 -2.13
N THR A 216 -3.98 19.07 -2.47
CA THR A 216 -3.53 18.26 -3.60
C THR A 216 -4.54 18.26 -4.75
N ILE A 217 -4.14 17.76 -5.92
CA ILE A 217 -5.04 17.34 -7.00
C ILE A 217 -4.81 15.85 -7.23
N PHE A 218 -5.87 15.04 -7.24
CA PHE A 218 -5.74 13.59 -7.47
C PHE A 218 -5.72 13.26 -8.95
N SER A 219 -5.09 12.13 -9.26
CA SER A 219 -4.90 11.67 -10.62
C SER A 219 -4.96 10.16 -10.68
N GLU A 220 -5.26 9.63 -11.86
CA GLU A 220 -5.28 8.19 -12.13
C GLU A 220 -4.07 7.74 -12.94
N GLY A 221 -3.77 6.45 -12.83
CA GLY A 221 -2.70 5.83 -13.59
C GLY A 221 -2.28 4.49 -13.02
N ALA A 222 -1.39 3.82 -13.73
CA ALA A 222 -0.65 2.66 -13.24
C ALA A 222 0.85 2.79 -13.54
N ALA A 223 1.66 2.39 -12.57
CA ALA A 223 3.10 2.28 -12.66
C ALA A 223 3.51 0.83 -12.44
N ALA A 224 4.47 0.34 -13.21
CA ALA A 224 4.93 -1.05 -13.13
C ALA A 224 6.45 -1.14 -13.16
N VAL A 225 7.02 -2.08 -12.40
CA VAL A 225 8.44 -2.43 -12.46
C VAL A 225 8.65 -3.94 -12.35
N VAL A 226 9.70 -4.45 -12.99
CA VAL A 226 10.17 -5.84 -12.81
C VAL A 226 11.41 -5.85 -11.93
N LEU A 227 11.29 -6.45 -10.74
CA LEU A 227 12.41 -6.67 -9.82
C LEU A 227 13.07 -8.02 -10.05
N THR A 228 14.40 -8.08 -9.91
CA THR A 228 15.20 -9.31 -9.92
C THR A 228 16.46 -9.17 -9.07
N THR A 229 17.06 -10.28 -8.65
CA THR A 229 18.37 -10.33 -7.96
C THR A 229 19.54 -10.68 -8.89
N ALA A 230 19.27 -10.88 -10.19
CA ALA A 230 20.29 -11.15 -11.18
C ALA A 230 20.66 -9.84 -11.91
N PRO A 231 21.68 -9.08 -11.45
CA PRO A 231 22.17 -7.90 -12.15
C PRO A 231 22.93 -8.34 -13.41
N GLY A 232 22.20 -8.71 -14.46
CA GLY A 232 22.73 -8.79 -15.81
C GLY A 232 22.98 -7.39 -16.38
N THR A 233 23.29 -7.30 -17.68
CA THR A 233 23.53 -6.04 -18.41
C THR A 233 22.28 -5.16 -18.57
N THR A 234 21.16 -5.46 -17.90
CA THR A 234 19.83 -4.86 -18.08
C THR A 234 19.29 -4.15 -16.83
N ALA A 235 20.06 -4.06 -15.74
CA ALA A 235 19.63 -3.33 -14.54
C ALA A 235 19.53 -1.82 -14.82
N LEU A 236 18.35 -1.25 -14.59
CA LEU A 236 18.05 0.17 -14.74
C LEU A 236 18.43 0.96 -13.48
N ALA A 237 18.24 0.35 -12.30
CA ALA A 237 18.65 0.85 -10.99
C ALA A 237 18.70 -0.32 -9.98
N SER A 238 19.39 -0.10 -8.86
CA SER A 238 19.37 -1.00 -7.70
C SER A 238 18.56 -0.38 -6.55
N LEU A 239 17.95 -1.22 -5.73
CA LEU A 239 17.13 -0.88 -4.56
C LEU A 239 17.72 -1.51 -3.29
N PRO A 240 18.90 -1.06 -2.83
CA PRO A 240 19.57 -1.66 -1.66
C PRO A 240 18.78 -1.45 -0.35
N GLY A 241 17.91 -0.45 -0.28
CA GLY A 241 17.15 -0.13 0.93
C GLY A 241 15.66 0.07 0.65
N ILE A 242 14.82 -0.69 1.35
CA ILE A 242 13.36 -0.55 1.32
C ILE A 242 12.85 -0.73 2.75
N ALA A 243 12.04 0.21 3.21
CA ALA A 243 11.39 0.12 4.52
C ALA A 243 9.95 0.61 4.45
N THR A 244 9.11 0.06 5.33
CA THR A 244 7.76 0.53 5.61
C THR A 244 7.61 0.74 7.10
N ASN A 245 6.72 1.63 7.53
CA ASN A 245 6.30 1.73 8.93
C ASN A 245 4.90 2.33 9.07
N ASN A 246 4.47 2.52 10.32
CA ASN A 246 3.29 3.30 10.66
C ASN A 246 3.64 4.44 11.65
N ASN A 247 2.93 5.57 11.55
CA ASN A 247 3.08 6.68 12.50
C ASN A 247 2.55 6.37 13.91
N ALA A 248 1.64 5.39 14.03
CA ALA A 248 0.96 5.02 15.27
C ALA A 248 0.32 6.21 16.02
N PHE A 249 -0.15 7.22 15.28
CA PHE A 249 -0.54 8.52 15.84
C PHE A 249 -2.01 8.88 15.59
N HIS A 250 -2.41 8.99 14.32
CA HIS A 250 -3.76 9.44 13.96
C HIS A 250 -4.15 8.96 12.57
N MET A 251 -5.46 8.85 12.31
CA MET A 251 -5.97 8.31 11.03
C MET A 251 -5.72 9.23 9.84
N THR A 252 -5.85 10.55 10.00
CA THR A 252 -5.75 11.50 8.88
C THR A 252 -4.72 12.59 9.10
N ALA A 253 -4.04 12.62 10.25
CA ALA A 253 -3.13 13.70 10.62
C ALA A 253 -1.73 13.14 10.86
N PRO A 254 -0.68 13.79 10.32
CA PRO A 254 0.69 13.42 10.68
C PRO A 254 1.02 13.86 12.12
N SER A 255 1.98 13.17 12.74
CA SER A 255 2.55 13.64 14.01
C SER A 255 3.37 14.91 13.77
N LYS A 256 3.30 15.85 14.72
CA LYS A 256 4.05 17.13 14.66
C LYS A 256 5.57 16.92 14.72
N ASP A 257 6.02 15.83 15.35
CA ASP A 257 7.43 15.52 15.51
C ASP A 257 8.05 14.92 14.23
N ALA A 258 7.24 14.67 13.21
CA ALA A 258 7.64 14.16 11.90
C ALA A 258 8.40 12.81 11.93
N ASP A 259 8.29 12.09 13.05
CA ASP A 259 9.07 10.87 13.29
C ASP A 259 8.74 9.75 12.32
N GLY A 260 7.50 9.62 11.88
CA GLY A 260 7.09 8.59 10.92
C GLY A 260 7.96 8.55 9.66
N SER A 261 7.95 9.64 8.89
CA SER A 261 8.75 9.79 7.67
C SER A 261 10.25 9.77 7.96
N ARG A 262 10.71 10.35 9.07
CA ARG A 262 12.13 10.32 9.48
C ARG A 262 12.61 8.89 9.73
N LEU A 263 11.84 8.12 10.50
CA LEU A 263 12.18 6.75 10.91
C LEU A 263 12.13 5.79 9.74
N VAL A 264 11.14 5.90 8.84
CA VAL A 264 11.09 5.01 7.66
C VAL A 264 12.25 5.28 6.69
N MET A 265 12.61 6.55 6.47
CA MET A 265 13.78 6.90 5.65
C MET A 265 15.08 6.43 6.31
N ALA A 266 15.22 6.58 7.63
CA ALA A 266 16.36 6.05 8.38
C ALA A 266 16.43 4.52 8.31
N ALA A 267 15.30 3.82 8.39
CA ALA A 267 15.23 2.37 8.24
C ALA A 267 15.60 1.92 6.81
N ALA A 268 15.19 2.65 5.77
CA ALA A 268 15.59 2.37 4.39
C ALA A 268 17.10 2.60 4.19
N LEU A 269 17.68 3.65 4.77
CA LEU A 269 19.12 3.89 4.77
C LEU A 269 19.88 2.78 5.51
N HIS A 270 19.40 2.37 6.67
CA HIS A 270 19.96 1.27 7.44
C HIS A 270 19.92 -0.03 6.64
N ALA A 271 18.78 -0.36 6.02
CA ALA A 271 18.64 -1.50 5.13
C ALA A 271 19.58 -1.42 3.92
N ALA A 272 19.90 -0.22 3.41
CA ALA A 272 20.90 -0.04 2.36
C ALA A 272 22.37 -0.10 2.84
N GLY A 273 22.61 -0.17 4.15
CA GLY A 273 23.96 0.00 4.71
C GLY A 273 24.54 1.40 4.45
N MET A 274 23.69 2.40 4.28
CA MET A 274 24.05 3.77 3.92
C MET A 274 23.74 4.75 5.06
N THR A 275 24.48 5.85 5.08
CA THR A 275 24.22 6.98 5.97
C THR A 275 23.55 8.12 5.20
N PRO A 276 22.92 9.11 5.87
CA PRO A 276 22.36 10.28 5.22
C PRO A 276 23.36 11.04 4.33
N ASP A 277 24.66 10.96 4.60
CA ASP A 277 25.72 11.62 3.81
C ASP A 277 25.94 11.01 2.42
N ALA A 278 25.45 9.80 2.18
CA ALA A 278 25.62 9.14 0.90
C ALA A 278 24.52 9.51 -0.12
N ILE A 279 23.44 10.16 0.29
CA ILE A 279 22.30 10.53 -0.59
C ILE A 279 22.60 11.81 -1.36
N GLU A 280 22.30 11.86 -2.66
CA GLU A 280 22.54 13.06 -3.49
C GLU A 280 21.24 13.73 -3.95
N HIS A 281 20.13 13.01 -3.95
CA HIS A 281 18.82 13.48 -4.40
C HIS A 281 17.68 12.97 -3.51
N ILE A 282 16.64 13.77 -3.34
CA ILE A 282 15.43 13.42 -2.58
C ILE A 282 14.23 13.48 -3.54
N CYS A 283 13.44 12.42 -3.58
CA CYS A 283 12.08 12.47 -4.11
C CYS A 283 11.10 12.53 -2.93
N ALA A 284 10.53 13.71 -2.70
CA ALA A 284 9.60 13.93 -1.60
C ALA A 284 8.18 13.48 -1.95
N HIS A 285 7.39 13.18 -0.93
CA HIS A 285 5.97 12.88 -1.03
C HIS A 285 5.16 14.12 -1.44
N ALA A 286 5.45 15.29 -0.84
CA ALA A 286 5.14 16.64 -1.34
C ALA A 286 3.72 16.81 -1.93
N THR A 287 2.70 16.65 -1.09
CA THR A 287 1.28 16.68 -1.51
C THR A 287 0.67 18.06 -1.63
N SER A 288 1.43 19.14 -1.40
CA SER A 288 0.89 20.50 -1.41
C SER A 288 -0.17 20.73 -0.31
N THR A 289 -0.29 19.81 0.65
CA THR A 289 -1.09 20.01 1.86
C THR A 289 -0.23 20.67 2.93
N SER A 290 -0.84 21.57 3.72
CA SER A 290 -0.11 22.31 4.75
C SER A 290 0.54 21.39 5.78
N ALA A 291 -0.22 20.39 6.27
CA ALA A 291 0.24 19.43 7.26
C ALA A 291 1.37 18.56 6.72
N ASN A 292 1.19 17.88 5.59
CA ASN A 292 2.21 16.97 5.06
C ASN A 292 3.51 17.68 4.76
N ASP A 293 3.47 18.73 3.95
CA ASP A 293 4.69 19.35 3.42
C ASP A 293 5.55 19.95 4.54
N SER A 294 4.92 20.52 5.58
CA SER A 294 5.63 21.03 6.75
C SER A 294 6.24 19.90 7.58
N THR A 295 5.51 18.80 7.81
CA THR A 295 6.04 17.64 8.55
C THR A 295 7.12 16.91 7.76
N GLU A 296 6.99 16.79 6.45
CA GLU A 296 7.99 16.13 5.60
C GLU A 296 9.28 16.95 5.54
N ALA A 297 9.20 18.27 5.39
CA ALA A 297 10.37 19.13 5.48
C ALA A 297 11.05 19.02 6.85
N ALA A 298 10.27 18.89 7.94
CA ALA A 298 10.82 18.63 9.28
C ALA A 298 11.52 17.26 9.37
N ALA A 299 10.92 16.19 8.83
CA ALA A 299 11.54 14.86 8.79
C ALA A 299 12.87 14.88 8.04
N LEU A 300 12.93 15.56 6.88
CA LEU A 300 14.13 15.71 6.09
C LEU A 300 15.20 16.54 6.81
N ARG A 301 14.83 17.65 7.47
CA ARG A 301 15.73 18.41 8.35
C ARG A 301 16.30 17.54 9.46
N ASN A 302 15.45 16.77 10.13
CA ASN A 302 15.85 15.92 11.26
C ASN A 302 16.76 14.76 10.82
N LEU A 303 16.61 14.26 9.59
CA LEU A 303 17.42 13.17 9.05
C LEU A 303 18.76 13.64 8.46
N PHE A 304 18.75 14.72 7.68
CA PHE A 304 19.92 15.20 6.92
C PHE A 304 20.67 16.35 7.60
N GLY A 305 20.09 16.96 8.64
CA GLY A 305 20.67 18.09 9.35
C GLY A 305 21.02 19.25 8.40
N ALA A 306 22.20 19.84 8.59
CA ALA A 306 22.69 20.95 7.77
C ALA A 306 22.85 20.60 6.29
N ARG A 307 23.10 19.33 5.96
CA ARG A 307 23.29 18.86 4.58
C ARG A 307 22.01 19.00 3.74
N PHE A 308 20.84 19.03 4.38
CA PHE A 308 19.56 19.14 3.68
C PHE A 308 19.49 20.33 2.71
N ALA A 309 20.05 21.49 3.11
CA ALA A 309 20.06 22.69 2.27
C ALA A 309 20.86 22.54 0.96
N THR A 310 21.72 21.51 0.86
CA THR A 310 22.53 21.21 -0.32
C THR A 310 21.90 20.17 -1.24
N LEU A 311 20.89 19.45 -0.74
CA LEU A 311 20.22 18.38 -1.48
C LEU A 311 19.14 18.97 -2.38
N THR A 312 19.01 18.39 -3.56
CA THR A 312 17.90 18.68 -4.47
C THR A 312 16.70 17.82 -4.09
N THR A 313 15.53 18.43 -4.00
CA THR A 313 14.28 17.76 -3.63
C THR A 313 13.27 17.87 -4.77
N ALA A 314 12.91 16.76 -5.40
CA ALA A 314 11.84 16.74 -6.38
C ALA A 314 10.46 16.60 -5.71
N ALA A 315 9.48 17.32 -6.23
CA ALA A 315 8.07 17.21 -5.87
C ALA A 315 7.22 16.95 -7.13
N HIS A 316 7.34 15.73 -7.65
CA HIS A 316 6.79 15.32 -8.95
C HIS A 316 5.27 15.43 -9.05
N LYS A 317 4.55 15.35 -7.92
CA LYS A 317 3.09 15.52 -7.89
C LYS A 317 2.63 16.89 -8.38
N SER A 318 3.48 17.92 -8.37
CA SER A 318 3.14 19.21 -9.00
C SER A 318 2.72 19.07 -10.47
N GLN A 319 3.25 18.07 -11.19
CA GLN A 319 2.96 17.80 -12.61
C GLN A 319 2.04 16.58 -12.81
N LEU A 320 2.30 15.50 -12.07
CA LEU A 320 1.55 14.23 -12.17
C LEU A 320 0.20 14.27 -11.43
N GLY A 321 0.01 15.25 -10.55
CA GLY A 321 -0.94 15.13 -9.45
C GLY A 321 -0.58 13.99 -8.50
N HIS A 322 -1.51 13.67 -7.60
CA HIS A 322 -1.39 12.53 -6.73
C HIS A 322 -2.05 11.31 -7.37
N LEU A 323 -1.22 10.43 -7.95
CA LEU A 323 -1.63 9.14 -8.56
C LEU A 323 -2.09 8.08 -7.55
N MET A 324 -2.65 8.52 -6.41
CA MET A 324 -3.10 7.67 -5.31
C MET A 324 -2.08 6.56 -4.97
N GLY A 325 -2.46 5.28 -5.02
CA GLY A 325 -1.61 4.14 -4.71
C GLY A 325 -0.47 3.93 -5.71
N ALA A 326 -0.60 4.42 -6.94
CA ALA A 326 0.48 4.38 -7.95
C ALA A 326 1.56 5.45 -7.74
N ALA A 327 1.31 6.46 -6.90
CA ALA A 327 2.18 7.64 -6.77
C ALA A 327 3.64 7.29 -6.44
N GLY A 328 3.89 6.54 -5.36
CA GLY A 328 5.25 6.24 -4.92
C GLY A 328 6.07 5.44 -5.96
N LEU A 329 5.41 4.56 -6.74
CA LEU A 329 6.09 3.77 -7.77
C LEU A 329 6.34 4.59 -9.04
N ALA A 330 5.39 5.42 -9.46
CA ALA A 330 5.59 6.36 -10.58
C ALA A 330 6.74 7.33 -10.27
N GLU A 331 6.78 7.87 -9.06
CA GLU A 331 7.85 8.78 -8.62
C GLU A 331 9.22 8.09 -8.56
N ALA A 332 9.28 6.81 -8.17
CA ALA A 332 10.49 6.02 -8.25
C ALA A 332 10.96 5.83 -9.71
N ILE A 333 10.04 5.52 -10.64
CA ILE A 333 10.35 5.41 -12.07
C ILE A 333 10.92 6.74 -12.61
N ILE A 334 10.29 7.88 -12.29
CA ILE A 334 10.79 9.20 -12.71
C ILE A 334 12.15 9.50 -12.09
N THR A 335 12.39 9.09 -10.84
CA THR A 335 13.70 9.22 -10.18
C THR A 335 14.77 8.39 -10.91
N VAL A 336 14.45 7.17 -11.34
CA VAL A 336 15.35 6.33 -12.15
C VAL A 336 15.64 6.98 -13.51
N MET A 337 14.62 7.51 -14.19
CA MET A 337 14.81 8.23 -15.45
C MET A 337 15.70 9.47 -15.27
N ALA A 338 15.46 10.27 -14.23
CA ALA A 338 16.29 11.43 -13.90
C ALA A 338 17.75 11.04 -13.60
N MET A 339 17.96 9.90 -12.94
CA MET A 339 19.29 9.35 -12.68
C MET A 339 20.00 8.92 -13.96
N GLN A 340 19.29 8.30 -14.91
CA GLN A 340 19.86 7.83 -16.18
C GLN A 340 20.17 8.96 -17.15
N HIS A 341 19.29 9.97 -17.23
CA HIS A 341 19.40 11.07 -18.18
C HIS A 341 20.12 12.30 -17.60
N GLY A 342 20.28 12.38 -16.28
CA GLY A 342 20.89 13.54 -15.60
C GLY A 342 20.05 14.81 -15.66
N VAL A 343 18.74 14.68 -15.87
CA VAL A 343 17.79 15.80 -15.92
C VAL A 343 16.69 15.52 -14.91
N ILE A 344 16.56 16.39 -13.90
CA ILE A 344 15.50 16.29 -12.90
C ILE A 344 14.35 17.20 -13.36
N PRO A 345 13.12 16.67 -13.53
CA PRO A 345 11.95 17.49 -13.85
C PRO A 345 11.75 18.63 -12.83
N PRO A 346 11.25 19.81 -13.27
CA PRO A 346 10.94 20.90 -12.38
C PRO A 346 9.83 20.54 -11.38
N THR A 347 9.81 21.28 -10.28
CA THR A 347 8.56 21.45 -9.51
C THR A 347 7.85 22.68 -10.06
N ILE A 348 6.68 22.48 -10.65
CA ILE A 348 5.88 23.57 -11.21
C ILE A 348 5.04 24.27 -10.13
N ASN A 349 4.51 25.45 -10.44
CA ASN A 349 3.65 26.28 -9.57
C ASN A 349 4.28 26.76 -8.24
N HIS A 350 5.55 26.46 -7.99
CA HIS A 350 6.31 26.94 -6.83
C HIS A 350 6.90 28.33 -7.13
N GLU A 351 6.61 29.30 -6.26
CA GLU A 351 7.08 30.68 -6.38
C GLU A 351 7.72 31.21 -5.10
N GLN A 352 7.19 30.85 -3.93
CA GLN A 352 7.70 31.26 -2.65
C GLN A 352 7.69 30.08 -1.67
N ILE A 353 8.86 29.69 -1.19
CA ILE A 353 8.99 28.67 -0.14
C ILE A 353 8.23 29.09 1.12
N ASP A 354 7.48 28.17 1.71
CA ASP A 354 6.95 28.38 3.06
C ASP A 354 8.10 28.31 4.08
N PRO A 355 8.24 29.30 4.99
CA PRO A 355 9.20 29.22 6.10
C PRO A 355 9.18 27.90 6.89
N ALA A 356 8.00 27.26 7.05
CA ALA A 356 7.90 25.96 7.71
C ALA A 356 8.59 24.83 6.93
N CYS A 357 8.80 25.01 5.63
CA CYS A 357 9.40 24.06 4.70
C CYS A 357 10.88 24.38 4.36
N GLU A 358 11.43 25.50 4.82
CA GLU A 358 12.86 25.80 4.61
C GLU A 358 13.77 24.73 5.27
N PRO A 359 14.90 24.32 4.68
CA PRO A 359 15.54 24.84 3.48
C PRO A 359 15.31 23.99 2.21
N VAL A 360 14.12 23.40 2.02
CA VAL A 360 13.83 22.57 0.84
C VAL A 360 14.24 23.28 -0.46
N ASN A 361 15.07 22.61 -1.28
CA ASN A 361 15.40 23.05 -2.64
C ASN A 361 14.53 22.30 -3.66
N CYS A 362 13.35 22.84 -3.95
CA CYS A 362 12.31 22.20 -4.77
C CYS A 362 12.49 22.33 -6.29
N LEU A 363 13.63 22.78 -6.81
CA LEU A 363 13.85 22.90 -8.27
C LEU A 363 12.74 23.72 -8.99
N PRO A 364 12.51 24.99 -8.60
CA PRO A 364 11.35 25.73 -9.07
C PRO A 364 11.40 26.02 -10.58
N ARG A 365 10.32 25.68 -11.29
CA ARG A 365 9.97 26.13 -12.66
C ARG A 365 10.89 25.74 -13.83
N LYS A 366 12.08 25.17 -13.60
CA LYS A 366 12.96 24.69 -14.68
C LYS A 366 13.56 23.33 -14.34
N ALA A 367 13.61 22.45 -15.33
CA ALA A 367 14.35 21.21 -15.22
C ALA A 367 15.81 21.51 -14.88
N VAL A 368 16.41 20.66 -14.04
CA VAL A 368 17.78 20.85 -13.56
C VAL A 368 18.66 19.74 -14.10
N THR A 369 19.73 20.12 -14.81
CA THR A 369 20.78 19.18 -15.20
C THR A 369 21.64 18.86 -13.98
N LYS A 370 21.51 17.65 -13.45
CA LYS A 370 22.30 17.14 -12.34
C LYS A 370 22.43 15.63 -12.47
N GLN A 371 23.66 15.16 -12.55
CA GLN A 371 23.98 13.75 -12.39
C GLN A 371 23.99 13.41 -10.89
N PHE A 372 23.33 12.31 -10.53
CA PHE A 372 23.34 11.75 -9.19
C PHE A 372 23.33 10.22 -9.29
N LYS A 373 23.86 9.55 -8.28
CA LYS A 373 23.96 8.09 -8.20
C LYS A 373 23.11 7.51 -7.09
N THR A 374 22.68 8.32 -6.14
CA THR A 374 21.92 7.89 -4.96
C THR A 374 20.75 8.83 -4.72
N ALA A 375 19.57 8.24 -4.56
CA ALA A 375 18.37 8.97 -4.19
C ALA A 375 17.66 8.26 -3.03
N ILE A 376 16.91 9.05 -2.25
CA ILE A 376 15.93 8.53 -1.31
C ILE A 376 14.54 9.01 -1.68
N THR A 377 13.55 8.15 -1.54
CA THR A 377 12.13 8.52 -1.69
C THR A 377 11.44 8.51 -0.34
N ASN A 378 10.42 9.35 -0.19
CA ASN A 378 9.46 9.28 0.91
C ASN A 378 8.05 9.17 0.34
N SER A 379 7.23 8.30 0.94
CA SER A 379 5.82 8.17 0.62
C SER A 379 5.04 8.02 1.92
N ALA A 380 3.99 8.81 2.09
CA ALA A 380 3.13 8.80 3.26
C ALA A 380 1.67 8.62 2.84
N GLY A 381 0.85 7.99 3.67
CA GLY A 381 -0.55 7.70 3.39
C GLY A 381 -1.44 7.87 4.62
N ILE A 382 -2.75 7.94 4.35
CA ILE A 382 -3.79 7.93 5.38
C ILE A 382 -3.59 6.69 6.28
N GLY A 383 -3.87 6.85 7.57
CA GLY A 383 -3.65 5.86 8.61
C GLY A 383 -2.21 5.78 9.10
N GLY A 384 -1.37 6.74 8.71
CA GLY A 384 0.02 6.82 9.16
C GLY A 384 0.98 5.91 8.40
N ASN A 385 0.56 5.33 7.28
CA ASN A 385 1.37 4.43 6.46
C ASN A 385 2.52 5.17 5.82
N ASN A 386 3.76 4.68 5.96
CA ASN A 386 4.87 5.22 5.19
C ASN A 386 5.71 4.13 4.53
N ALA A 387 6.37 4.52 3.45
CA ALA A 387 7.38 3.73 2.76
C ALA A 387 8.52 4.64 2.27
N ALA A 388 9.73 4.13 2.29
CA ALA A 388 10.91 4.81 1.75
C ALA A 388 11.80 3.84 0.97
N LEU A 389 12.37 4.34 -0.12
CA LEU A 389 13.27 3.60 -1.00
C LEU A 389 14.61 4.32 -1.07
N VAL A 390 15.71 3.56 -0.99
CA VAL A 390 17.02 4.02 -1.44
C VAL A 390 17.23 3.46 -2.84
N ILE A 391 17.41 4.37 -3.81
CA ILE A 391 17.60 4.05 -5.22
C ILE A 391 19.03 4.40 -5.59
N CYS A 392 19.76 3.44 -6.13
CA CYS A 392 21.15 3.60 -6.53
C CYS A 392 21.34 3.31 -8.02
N SER A 393 22.23 4.04 -8.67
CA SER A 393 22.60 3.76 -10.06
C SER A 393 23.09 2.32 -10.19
N PRO A 394 22.79 1.61 -11.29
CA PRO A 394 23.01 0.17 -11.39
C PRO A 394 24.48 -0.25 -11.25
N ASN A 395 25.41 0.66 -11.53
CA ASN A 395 26.85 0.41 -11.44
C ASN A 395 27.48 0.89 -10.12
N LEU A 396 26.69 1.47 -9.20
CA LEU A 396 27.21 1.87 -7.89
C LEU A 396 27.43 0.61 -7.04
N PRO A 397 28.66 0.33 -6.58
CA PRO A 397 28.90 -0.77 -5.67
C PRO A 397 28.16 -0.48 -4.35
N VAL A 398 27.14 -1.26 -4.09
CA VAL A 398 26.37 -1.23 -2.84
C VAL A 398 26.62 -2.54 -2.11
N ALA A 399 26.65 -2.49 -0.77
CA ALA A 399 26.78 -3.70 0.03
C ALA A 399 25.66 -4.68 -0.33
N ASP A 400 25.93 -5.97 -0.25
CA ASP A 400 24.89 -6.98 -0.41
C ASP A 400 24.01 -6.95 0.84
N THR A 401 22.87 -6.26 0.74
CA THR A 401 22.00 -5.96 1.88
C THR A 401 20.66 -6.68 1.79
N LEU A 402 20.54 -7.62 0.87
CA LEU A 402 19.42 -8.55 0.82
C LEU A 402 19.77 -9.79 1.65
N PRO A 403 19.42 -9.84 2.97
CA PRO A 403 19.58 -11.07 3.72
C PRO A 403 18.68 -12.13 3.07
N ALA A 404 19.25 -13.30 2.76
CA ALA A 404 18.44 -14.44 2.39
C ALA A 404 17.48 -14.74 3.56
N LEU A 405 16.20 -14.93 3.26
CA LEU A 405 15.24 -15.38 4.26
C LEU A 405 15.70 -16.76 4.75
N ASP A 406 16.02 -16.92 6.03
CA ASP A 406 16.43 -18.22 6.57
C ASP A 406 15.18 -19.05 6.84
N THR A 407 14.82 -19.90 5.87
CA THR A 407 13.63 -20.74 5.96
C THR A 407 13.74 -21.85 7.02
N GLN A 408 14.90 -22.03 7.63
CA GLN A 408 15.15 -23.01 8.69
C GLN A 408 15.23 -22.38 10.09
N ARG A 409 15.26 -21.04 10.18
CA ARG A 409 15.29 -20.34 11.46
C ARG A 409 13.89 -20.29 12.07
N ASN A 410 13.78 -20.85 13.28
CA ASN A 410 12.53 -20.87 14.03
C ASN A 410 11.96 -19.47 14.26
N VAL A 411 10.64 -19.38 14.15
CA VAL A 411 9.82 -18.26 14.58
C VAL A 411 8.90 -18.74 15.71
N TYR A 412 8.74 -17.92 16.74
CA TYR A 412 8.05 -18.29 17.96
C TYR A 412 6.68 -17.61 18.02
N VAL A 413 5.63 -18.40 18.23
CA VAL A 413 4.26 -17.91 18.44
C VAL A 413 4.06 -17.72 19.94
N ARG A 414 3.94 -16.46 20.36
CA ARG A 414 3.81 -16.09 21.77
C ARG A 414 2.39 -16.21 22.29
N GLN A 415 1.45 -15.82 21.45
CA GLN A 415 0.03 -15.77 21.80
C GLN A 415 -0.78 -15.71 20.52
N ILE A 416 -1.97 -16.32 20.55
CA ILE A 416 -3.00 -16.11 19.54
C ILE A 416 -4.20 -15.53 20.29
N GLY A 417 -4.82 -14.48 19.73
CA GLY A 417 -6.08 -13.92 20.21
C GLY A 417 -7.11 -13.93 19.09
N TRP A 418 -8.38 -14.20 19.42
CA TRP A 418 -9.43 -14.29 18.42
C TRP A 418 -10.78 -13.76 18.91
N VAL A 419 -11.53 -13.22 17.95
CA VAL A 419 -12.95 -12.91 18.03
C VAL A 419 -13.62 -13.62 16.87
N LEU A 420 -14.26 -14.75 17.16
CA LEU A 420 -14.99 -15.56 16.20
C LEU A 420 -16.46 -15.68 16.65
N PRO A 421 -17.40 -15.96 15.74
CA PRO A 421 -18.79 -16.10 16.13
C PRO A 421 -18.99 -17.27 17.09
N GLY A 422 -19.41 -16.95 18.33
CA GLY A 422 -19.58 -17.89 19.44
C GLY A 422 -18.32 -18.19 20.25
N HIS A 423 -17.14 -17.71 19.82
CA HIS A 423 -15.86 -18.05 20.46
C HIS A 423 -14.94 -16.82 20.52
N ILE A 424 -14.70 -16.31 21.72
CA ILE A 424 -13.76 -15.21 21.95
C ILE A 424 -12.75 -15.70 22.98
N GLY A 425 -11.46 -15.63 22.64
CA GLY A 425 -10.44 -16.24 23.48
C GLY A 425 -9.02 -15.90 23.09
N LYS A 426 -8.09 -16.55 23.80
CA LYS A 426 -6.65 -16.47 23.56
C LYS A 426 -5.99 -17.79 23.94
N GLY A 427 -4.80 -18.06 23.40
CA GLY A 427 -4.02 -19.27 23.68
C GLY A 427 -3.95 -20.23 22.50
N GLY A 428 -3.71 -21.51 22.79
CA GLY A 428 -3.60 -22.58 21.79
C GLY A 428 -4.92 -23.24 21.40
N GLU A 429 -6.02 -22.98 22.11
CA GLU A 429 -7.32 -23.67 21.93
C GLU A 429 -7.85 -23.59 20.49
N ILE A 430 -7.64 -22.46 19.80
CA ILE A 430 -8.03 -22.30 18.40
C ILE A 430 -7.36 -23.32 17.45
N LEU A 431 -6.19 -23.85 17.81
CA LEU A 431 -5.47 -24.87 17.03
C LEU A 431 -6.14 -26.24 17.13
N GLU A 432 -6.83 -26.50 18.24
CA GLU A 432 -7.56 -27.73 18.51
C GLU A 432 -8.96 -27.72 17.85
N HIS A 433 -9.41 -26.53 17.44
CA HIS A 433 -10.75 -26.27 16.90
C HIS A 433 -10.75 -25.58 15.52
N PRO A 434 -10.16 -26.19 14.47
CA PRO A 434 -10.14 -25.61 13.13
C PRO A 434 -11.54 -25.38 12.54
N GLU A 435 -12.57 -26.08 13.01
CA GLU A 435 -13.97 -25.85 12.65
C GLU A 435 -14.49 -24.47 13.08
N TRP A 436 -13.84 -23.79 14.01
CA TRP A 436 -14.19 -22.41 14.37
C TRP A 436 -13.88 -21.41 13.26
N LEU A 437 -12.95 -21.76 12.39
CA LEU A 437 -12.53 -20.96 11.25
C LEU A 437 -13.28 -21.33 9.96
N GLN A 438 -14.22 -22.28 10.04
CA GLN A 438 -15.06 -22.61 8.90
C GLN A 438 -16.32 -21.74 8.87
N TRP A 439 -16.67 -21.28 7.68
CA TRP A 439 -17.94 -20.60 7.46
C TRP A 439 -19.12 -21.57 7.66
N GLN A 440 -20.17 -21.08 8.31
CA GLN A 440 -21.44 -21.78 8.52
C GLN A 440 -22.59 -20.77 8.45
N ASP A 441 -23.74 -21.20 7.94
CA ASP A 441 -24.91 -20.33 7.79
C ASP A 441 -25.42 -19.80 9.15
N GLY A 442 -25.87 -18.55 9.17
CA GLY A 442 -26.35 -17.86 10.37
C GLY A 442 -25.29 -17.53 11.44
N ARG A 443 -24.09 -18.11 11.38
CA ARG A 443 -23.07 -18.03 12.45
C ARG A 443 -22.68 -16.58 12.77
N ASN A 444 -22.54 -15.73 11.75
CA ASN A 444 -22.17 -14.32 11.91
C ASN A 444 -23.14 -13.51 12.79
N GLN A 445 -24.40 -13.95 12.96
CA GLN A 445 -25.36 -13.28 13.85
C GLN A 445 -24.91 -13.27 15.31
N LEU A 446 -24.06 -14.21 15.72
CA LEU A 446 -23.47 -14.26 17.07
C LEU A 446 -22.52 -13.09 17.36
N LEU A 447 -22.10 -12.33 16.33
CA LEU A 447 -21.27 -11.13 16.49
C LEU A 447 -22.05 -9.82 16.26
N ALA A 448 -23.37 -9.87 16.04
CA ALA A 448 -24.16 -8.68 15.70
C ALA A 448 -24.07 -7.57 16.77
N ASP A 449 -24.07 -7.95 18.05
CA ASP A 449 -23.97 -7.03 19.18
C ASP A 449 -22.55 -6.95 19.78
N PHE A 450 -21.54 -7.45 19.07
CA PHE A 450 -20.16 -7.42 19.56
C PHE A 450 -19.69 -5.97 19.77
N SER A 451 -19.02 -5.74 20.91
CA SER A 451 -18.44 -4.45 21.26
C SER A 451 -16.97 -4.59 21.58
N ALA A 452 -16.12 -3.83 20.89
CA ALA A 452 -14.68 -3.77 21.17
C ALA A 452 -14.35 -2.97 22.43
N LYS A 453 -15.31 -2.24 23.03
CA LYS A 453 -15.06 -1.35 24.19
C LYS A 453 -14.32 -2.00 25.36
N PRO A 454 -14.58 -3.26 25.75
CA PRO A 454 -13.84 -3.91 26.85
C PRO A 454 -12.38 -4.22 26.51
N TYR A 455 -12.01 -4.17 25.24
CA TYR A 455 -10.71 -4.59 24.73
C TYR A 455 -9.82 -3.41 24.31
N ILE A 456 -10.35 -2.20 24.21
CA ILE A 456 -9.61 -1.03 23.74
C ILE A 456 -9.62 0.08 24.78
N SER A 457 -8.59 0.90 24.75
CA SER A 457 -8.41 2.03 25.67
C SER A 457 -8.96 3.35 25.11
N SER A 458 -8.99 3.48 23.77
CA SER A 458 -9.44 4.70 23.11
C SER A 458 -10.94 4.72 22.83
N VAL A 459 -11.52 5.93 22.84
CA VAL A 459 -12.88 6.17 22.35
C VAL A 459 -12.81 6.48 20.87
N LYS A 460 -13.55 5.73 20.05
CA LYS A 460 -13.62 5.94 18.60
C LYS A 460 -15.00 6.46 18.22
N GLY A 461 -15.05 7.57 17.48
CA GLY A 461 -16.29 8.18 17.03
C GLY A 461 -17.03 7.35 15.98
N TYR A 462 -16.29 6.58 15.19
CA TYR A 462 -16.79 5.57 14.27
C TYR A 462 -15.79 4.41 14.26
N LEU A 463 -16.29 3.18 14.20
CA LEU A 463 -15.47 1.97 14.13
C LEU A 463 -16.18 0.95 13.27
N ASP A 464 -15.53 0.61 12.15
CA ASP A 464 -15.96 -0.48 11.29
C ASP A 464 -15.98 -1.81 12.06
N PRO A 465 -16.97 -2.70 11.86
CA PRO A 465 -17.03 -3.98 12.58
C PRO A 465 -15.78 -4.85 12.40
N ALA A 466 -15.18 -4.89 11.20
CA ALA A 466 -13.96 -5.66 10.97
C ALA A 466 -12.79 -5.09 11.79
N GLY A 467 -12.73 -3.75 11.88
CA GLY A 467 -11.83 -3.04 12.79
C GLY A 467 -12.07 -3.36 14.26
N ALA A 468 -13.34 -3.47 14.69
CA ALA A 468 -13.68 -3.84 16.06
C ALA A 468 -13.19 -5.25 16.43
N PHE A 469 -13.39 -6.23 15.53
CA PHE A 469 -12.93 -7.59 15.75
C PHE A 469 -11.40 -7.66 15.81
N LEU A 470 -10.72 -6.98 14.88
CA LEU A 470 -9.27 -6.98 14.84
C LEU A 470 -8.64 -6.40 16.12
N LEU A 471 -9.12 -5.23 16.57
CA LEU A 471 -8.58 -4.58 17.75
C LEU A 471 -8.73 -5.46 19.00
N ALA A 472 -9.89 -6.08 19.17
CA ALA A 472 -10.12 -6.99 20.28
C ALA A 472 -9.26 -8.26 20.20
N ALA A 473 -9.12 -8.85 19.00
CA ALA A 473 -8.24 -10.00 18.78
C ALA A 473 -6.77 -9.66 19.10
N MET A 474 -6.31 -8.46 18.74
CA MET A 474 -4.95 -8.00 19.06
C MET A 474 -4.73 -7.75 20.56
N THR A 475 -5.72 -7.19 21.26
CA THR A 475 -5.67 -7.10 22.73
C THR A 475 -5.55 -8.49 23.36
N LEU A 476 -6.34 -9.45 22.89
CA LEU A 476 -6.30 -10.85 23.35
C LEU A 476 -4.96 -11.53 23.01
N ALA A 477 -4.33 -11.16 21.90
CA ALA A 477 -2.98 -11.57 21.52
C ALA A 477 -1.87 -10.86 22.34
N GLY A 478 -2.23 -9.94 23.24
CA GLY A 478 -1.30 -9.26 24.14
C GLY A 478 -0.69 -7.96 23.58
N ALA A 479 -1.29 -7.36 22.54
CA ALA A 479 -0.78 -6.10 21.98
C ALA A 479 -0.81 -4.91 22.95
N GLY A 480 -1.68 -4.96 23.97
CA GLY A 480 -1.76 -3.95 25.04
C GLY A 480 -0.65 -4.03 26.09
N ASP A 481 0.19 -5.06 26.07
CA ASP A 481 1.33 -5.23 26.98
C ASP A 481 2.65 -5.38 26.18
N PRO A 482 3.27 -4.25 25.79
CA PRO A 482 4.47 -4.24 24.95
C PRO A 482 5.75 -4.68 25.68
N GLY A 483 5.73 -4.78 27.02
CA GLY A 483 6.95 -4.88 27.82
C GLY A 483 7.93 -3.74 27.50
N ASP A 484 9.21 -4.08 27.30
CA ASP A 484 10.28 -3.13 27.02
C ASP A 484 10.54 -2.88 25.51
N ILE A 485 9.71 -3.46 24.62
CA ILE A 485 9.95 -3.36 23.17
C ILE A 485 9.54 -1.96 22.67
N PRO A 486 10.45 -1.18 22.06
CA PRO A 486 10.12 0.16 21.58
C PRO A 486 9.04 0.13 20.47
N PRO A 487 8.19 1.17 20.36
CA PRO A 487 7.16 1.25 19.31
C PRO A 487 7.68 1.00 17.90
N ALA A 488 8.84 1.57 17.55
CA ALA A 488 9.47 1.43 16.23
C ALA A 488 9.99 0.01 15.93
N ARG A 489 9.99 -0.88 16.92
CA ARG A 489 10.42 -2.29 16.83
C ARG A 489 9.25 -3.27 16.86
N ARG A 490 8.02 -2.75 16.98
CA ARG A 490 6.77 -3.51 16.98
C ARG A 490 6.03 -3.25 15.68
N GLY A 491 5.86 -4.29 14.87
CA GLY A 491 5.22 -4.18 13.57
C GLY A 491 3.90 -4.94 13.47
N ILE A 492 3.16 -4.64 12.40
CA ILE A 492 1.87 -5.27 12.08
C ILE A 492 1.86 -5.68 10.62
N SER A 493 1.39 -6.89 10.36
CA SER A 493 1.05 -7.38 9.04
C SER A 493 -0.39 -7.86 9.07
N SER A 494 -1.29 -7.21 8.33
CA SER A 494 -2.72 -7.52 8.40
C SER A 494 -3.29 -7.92 7.05
N LEU A 495 -4.27 -8.81 7.05
CA LEU A 495 -4.94 -9.30 5.84
C LEU A 495 -6.46 -9.31 5.99
N SER A 496 -7.14 -8.84 4.95
CA SER A 496 -8.58 -9.02 4.73
C SER A 496 -8.87 -9.12 3.24
N ARG A 497 -9.79 -9.98 2.80
CA ARG A 497 -10.20 -10.05 1.40
C ARG A 497 -10.85 -8.74 0.95
N TYR A 498 -11.72 -8.17 1.78
CA TYR A 498 -12.52 -7.01 1.39
C TYR A 498 -12.20 -5.73 2.19
N GLY A 499 -11.38 -5.84 3.24
CA GLY A 499 -11.08 -4.73 4.13
C GLY A 499 -12.32 -4.24 4.87
N ALA A 500 -12.55 -2.92 4.88
CA ALA A 500 -13.69 -2.30 5.54
C ALA A 500 -14.84 -1.98 4.56
N LEU A 501 -15.20 -2.96 3.73
CA LEU A 501 -16.15 -2.81 2.63
C LEU A 501 -17.52 -2.29 3.08
N GLY A 502 -17.97 -2.65 4.29
CA GLY A 502 -19.23 -2.17 4.86
C GLY A 502 -19.25 -0.66 5.08
N SER A 503 -18.16 -0.13 5.65
CA SER A 503 -17.99 1.32 5.83
C SER A 503 -17.85 2.06 4.50
N ALA A 504 -17.17 1.45 3.52
CA ALA A 504 -17.09 1.98 2.16
C ALA A 504 -18.47 2.05 1.51
N PHE A 505 -19.23 0.96 1.53
CA PHE A 505 -20.61 0.94 1.03
C PHE A 505 -21.49 1.97 1.73
N ALA A 506 -21.42 2.08 3.07
CA ALA A 506 -22.18 3.07 3.82
C ALA A 506 -21.86 4.52 3.41
N PHE A 507 -20.58 4.84 3.12
CA PHE A 507 -20.20 6.13 2.56
C PHE A 507 -20.76 6.32 1.14
N PHE A 508 -20.64 5.30 0.29
CA PHE A 508 -21.18 5.31 -1.06
C PHE A 508 -22.70 5.54 -1.08
N THR A 509 -23.47 4.87 -0.23
CA THR A 509 -24.91 5.09 -0.09
C THR A 509 -25.23 6.52 0.30
N GLN A 510 -24.47 7.13 1.22
CA GLN A 510 -24.66 8.55 1.58
C GLN A 510 -24.37 9.48 0.39
N LEU A 511 -23.33 9.19 -0.39
CA LEU A 511 -23.03 9.93 -1.61
C LEU A 511 -24.18 9.81 -2.61
N ALA A 512 -24.65 8.59 -2.91
CA ALA A 512 -25.69 8.34 -3.89
C ALA A 512 -27.06 8.94 -3.49
N GLU A 513 -27.48 8.77 -2.24
CA GLU A 513 -28.82 9.17 -1.79
C GLU A 513 -28.91 10.64 -1.35
N LYS A 514 -27.84 11.16 -0.74
CA LYS A 514 -27.84 12.49 -0.07
C LYS A 514 -26.98 13.51 -0.79
N GLY A 515 -26.20 13.07 -1.78
CA GLY A 515 -25.25 13.88 -2.51
C GLY A 515 -23.93 14.12 -1.75
N PRO A 516 -22.90 14.62 -2.46
CA PRO A 516 -21.53 14.66 -1.96
C PRO A 516 -21.31 15.51 -0.73
N ARG A 517 -22.13 16.56 -0.51
CA ARG A 517 -22.02 17.44 0.66
C ARG A 517 -22.41 16.77 1.98
N LEU A 518 -23.24 15.73 1.92
CA LEU A 518 -23.79 15.04 3.10
C LEU A 518 -23.13 13.68 3.35
N ALA A 519 -22.22 13.24 2.46
CA ALA A 519 -21.41 12.06 2.68
C ALA A 519 -20.38 12.31 3.80
N SER A 520 -20.40 11.46 4.82
CA SER A 520 -19.70 11.74 6.08
C SER A 520 -18.17 11.65 5.97
N PRO A 521 -17.42 12.74 6.27
CA PRO A 521 -15.96 12.68 6.35
C PRO A 521 -15.46 11.84 7.54
N LEU A 522 -16.34 11.48 8.48
CA LEU A 522 -16.01 10.58 9.58
C LEU A 522 -15.98 9.11 9.13
N ILE A 523 -16.82 8.73 8.16
CA ILE A 523 -16.92 7.33 7.69
C ILE A 523 -15.88 7.06 6.61
N PHE A 524 -15.61 8.02 5.72
CA PHE A 524 -14.74 7.80 4.57
C PHE A 524 -13.35 7.21 4.89
N PRO A 525 -12.59 7.70 5.90
CA PRO A 525 -11.31 7.09 6.26
C PRO A 525 -11.43 5.63 6.71
N HIS A 526 -12.62 5.23 7.18
CA HIS A 526 -12.91 3.87 7.61
C HIS A 526 -13.38 2.96 6.47
N GLY A 527 -13.58 3.47 5.25
CA GLY A 527 -13.89 2.67 4.07
C GLY A 527 -12.66 2.11 3.35
N TYR A 528 -11.44 2.42 3.83
CA TYR A 528 -10.22 1.94 3.19
C TYR A 528 -9.94 0.50 3.61
N ALA A 529 -9.34 -0.28 2.70
CA ALA A 529 -8.94 -1.65 3.00
C ALA A 529 -7.98 -1.76 4.19
N ASN A 530 -7.12 -0.76 4.36
CA ASN A 530 -6.08 -0.69 5.38
C ASN A 530 -6.53 -0.16 6.76
N THR A 531 -7.80 0.25 6.88
CA THR A 531 -8.36 0.89 8.09
C THR A 531 -8.05 0.11 9.36
N ALA A 532 -8.35 -1.19 9.39
CA ALA A 532 -8.27 -1.97 10.62
C ALA A 532 -6.82 -2.10 11.12
N GLY A 533 -5.88 -2.45 10.22
CA GLY A 533 -4.46 -2.53 10.55
C GLY A 533 -3.90 -1.20 11.05
N ASN A 534 -4.30 -0.08 10.43
CA ASN A 534 -3.88 1.26 10.86
C ASN A 534 -4.43 1.64 12.24
N LEU A 535 -5.71 1.34 12.50
CA LEU A 535 -6.32 1.56 13.82
C LEU A 535 -5.63 0.74 14.90
N ALA A 536 -5.20 -0.48 14.58
CA ALA A 536 -4.42 -1.31 15.49
C ALA A 536 -3.04 -0.71 15.76
N ALA A 537 -2.34 -0.22 14.74
CA ALA A 537 -1.06 0.45 14.93
C ALA A 537 -1.18 1.65 15.88
N ILE A 538 -2.25 2.44 15.73
CA ILE A 538 -2.55 3.59 16.59
C ILE A 538 -2.94 3.15 18.00
N GLU A 539 -3.82 2.16 18.15
CA GLU A 539 -4.31 1.71 19.46
C GLU A 539 -3.17 1.15 20.34
N PHE A 540 -2.29 0.36 19.72
CA PHE A 540 -1.26 -0.38 20.44
C PHE A 540 0.13 0.25 20.33
N ASN A 541 0.24 1.45 19.74
CA ASN A 541 1.50 2.15 19.54
C ASN A 541 2.56 1.28 18.82
N CYS A 542 2.16 0.65 17.70
CA CYS A 542 3.05 -0.13 16.84
C CYS A 542 3.54 0.76 15.68
N ALA A 543 4.72 1.32 15.83
CA ALA A 543 5.32 2.27 14.88
C ALA A 543 6.43 1.66 14.01
N GLY A 544 6.64 0.34 14.11
CA GLY A 544 7.62 -0.41 13.33
C GLY A 544 7.09 -0.83 11.95
N PRO A 545 7.68 -1.88 11.34
CA PRO A 545 7.27 -2.37 10.03
C PRO A 545 5.77 -2.63 9.92
N HIS A 546 5.14 -2.08 8.88
CA HIS A 546 3.70 -2.15 8.69
C HIS A 546 3.36 -2.57 7.26
N MET A 547 2.40 -3.49 7.12
CA MET A 547 1.89 -3.93 5.82
C MET A 547 0.42 -4.33 5.94
N VAL A 548 -0.39 -3.93 4.95
CA VAL A 548 -1.78 -4.40 4.84
C VAL A 548 -1.99 -5.06 3.48
N PHE A 549 -2.25 -6.35 3.54
CA PHE A 549 -2.65 -7.18 2.41
C PHE A 549 -4.17 -7.11 2.24
N TYR A 550 -4.65 -6.98 1.01
CA TYR A 550 -6.08 -7.09 0.72
C TYR A 550 -6.41 -7.75 -0.61
N GLY A 551 -7.62 -8.31 -0.73
CA GLY A 551 -8.08 -9.01 -1.94
C GLY A 551 -7.97 -10.52 -1.83
N ARG A 552 -8.43 -11.22 -2.87
CA ARG A 552 -8.43 -12.68 -2.99
C ARG A 552 -7.00 -13.21 -3.23
N GLN A 553 -6.21 -13.32 -2.17
CA GLN A 553 -4.79 -13.70 -2.23
C GLN A 553 -4.41 -14.70 -1.14
N ASN A 554 -3.23 -15.32 -1.27
CA ASN A 554 -2.75 -16.28 -0.29
C ASN A 554 -2.46 -15.62 1.09
N PRO A 555 -3.03 -16.13 2.21
CA PRO A 555 -2.77 -15.62 3.55
C PRO A 555 -1.33 -15.73 4.02
N HIS A 556 -0.52 -16.57 3.36
CA HIS A 556 0.88 -16.76 3.71
C HIS A 556 1.70 -15.49 3.50
N GLU A 557 1.28 -14.57 2.62
CA GLU A 557 2.03 -13.33 2.35
C GLU A 557 2.10 -12.41 3.57
N ALA A 558 1.02 -12.34 4.35
CA ALA A 558 1.00 -11.56 5.58
C ALA A 558 1.97 -12.13 6.62
N LEU A 559 2.07 -13.44 6.72
CA LEU A 559 3.00 -14.12 7.61
C LEU A 559 4.44 -14.03 7.10
N ALA A 560 4.66 -14.19 5.80
CA ALA A 560 5.96 -14.07 5.14
C ALA A 560 6.60 -12.70 5.40
N PHE A 561 5.82 -11.63 5.27
CA PHE A 561 6.29 -10.29 5.58
C PHE A 561 6.73 -10.17 7.04
N ALA A 562 5.91 -10.65 7.99
CA ALA A 562 6.24 -10.60 9.42
C ALA A 562 7.53 -11.38 9.75
N ILE A 563 7.67 -12.59 9.21
CA ILE A 563 8.86 -13.42 9.37
C ILE A 563 10.09 -12.70 8.83
N ALA A 564 10.00 -12.12 7.63
CA ALA A 564 11.11 -11.40 7.02
C ALA A 564 11.60 -10.25 7.91
N ARG A 565 10.69 -9.48 8.54
CA ARG A 565 11.04 -8.38 9.46
C ARG A 565 11.68 -8.85 10.76
N LEU A 566 11.25 -10.00 11.29
CA LEU A 566 11.85 -10.61 12.47
C LEU A 566 13.26 -11.15 12.18
N GLN A 567 13.46 -11.73 11.01
CA GLN A 567 14.74 -12.33 10.62
C GLN A 567 15.79 -11.30 10.18
N ASP A 568 15.38 -10.27 9.43
CA ASP A 568 16.24 -9.15 9.05
C ASP A 568 16.53 -8.19 10.23
N GLY A 569 15.85 -8.41 11.36
CA GLY A 569 16.03 -7.65 12.58
C GLY A 569 15.49 -6.22 12.48
N SER A 570 14.58 -5.91 11.56
CA SER A 570 13.86 -4.64 11.50
C SER A 570 12.72 -4.55 12.52
N ALA A 571 12.25 -5.69 13.03
CA ALA A 571 11.32 -5.79 14.15
C ALA A 571 11.80 -6.80 15.20
N ASP A 572 11.47 -6.55 16.46
CA ASP A 572 11.64 -7.53 17.55
C ASP A 572 10.34 -8.31 17.80
N GLU A 573 9.20 -7.72 17.43
CA GLU A 573 7.86 -8.28 17.57
C GLU A 573 7.02 -7.92 16.33
N MET A 574 6.27 -8.91 15.84
CA MET A 574 5.29 -8.71 14.78
C MET A 574 3.93 -9.27 15.20
N PHE A 575 2.85 -8.56 14.88
CA PHE A 575 1.50 -9.11 14.89
C PHE A 575 1.07 -9.44 13.47
N THR A 576 0.72 -10.70 13.21
CA THR A 576 0.05 -11.09 11.97
C THR A 576 -1.45 -11.23 12.23
N ALA A 577 -2.25 -10.48 11.49
CA ALA A 577 -3.67 -10.29 11.76
C ALA A 577 -4.54 -10.64 10.56
N PHE A 578 -5.63 -11.36 10.80
CA PHE A 578 -6.63 -11.76 9.80
C PHE A 578 -7.98 -11.25 10.26
N TYR A 579 -8.71 -10.54 9.41
CA TYR A 579 -9.99 -9.94 9.81
C TYR A 579 -10.96 -9.86 8.65
N GLU A 580 -12.24 -9.97 8.97
CA GLU A 580 -13.34 -9.87 8.01
C GLU A 580 -14.62 -9.38 8.68
N SER A 581 -15.45 -8.67 7.93
CA SER A 581 -16.83 -8.42 8.30
C SER A 581 -17.74 -8.65 7.10
N ALA A 582 -18.66 -9.61 7.24
CA ALA A 582 -19.73 -9.81 6.30
C ALA A 582 -20.77 -8.70 6.49
N VAL A 583 -20.82 -7.78 5.52
CA VAL A 583 -21.90 -6.80 5.40
C VAL A 583 -22.71 -7.18 4.17
N PRO A 584 -23.84 -7.92 4.31
CA PRO A 584 -24.56 -8.51 3.18
C PRO A 584 -24.95 -7.48 2.11
N ALA A 585 -25.29 -6.26 2.52
CA ALA A 585 -25.63 -5.18 1.59
C ALA A 585 -24.47 -4.75 0.67
N ALA A 586 -23.21 -4.96 1.09
CA ALA A 586 -22.03 -4.58 0.34
C ALA A 586 -21.46 -5.71 -0.55
N LEU A 587 -22.03 -6.92 -0.47
CA LEU A 587 -21.56 -8.13 -1.15
C LEU A 587 -22.62 -8.68 -2.12
N PRO A 588 -22.23 -9.53 -3.09
CA PRO A 588 -23.18 -10.27 -3.92
C PRO A 588 -24.16 -11.12 -3.11
N ASP A 589 -25.36 -11.29 -3.65
CA ASP A 589 -26.38 -12.14 -3.02
C ASP A 589 -25.89 -13.59 -2.89
N GLY A 590 -26.09 -14.18 -1.70
CA GLY A 590 -25.62 -15.53 -1.39
C GLY A 590 -24.10 -15.64 -1.14
N ARG A 591 -23.32 -14.56 -1.28
CA ARG A 591 -21.90 -14.57 -0.93
C ARG A 591 -21.74 -14.76 0.58
N SER A 592 -20.85 -15.68 0.93
CA SER A 592 -20.61 -16.13 2.29
C SER A 592 -19.19 -15.77 2.72
N LEU A 593 -19.06 -15.17 3.91
CA LEU A 593 -17.79 -14.74 4.49
C LEU A 593 -17.86 -14.96 6.01
N LEU A 594 -16.81 -15.55 6.61
CA LEU A 594 -16.75 -15.68 8.06
C LEU A 594 -16.31 -14.35 8.68
N SER A 595 -17.22 -13.67 9.40
CA SER A 595 -16.87 -12.46 10.16
C SER A 595 -16.02 -12.82 11.37
N GLY A 596 -15.03 -11.99 11.68
CA GLY A 596 -14.21 -12.14 12.88
C GLY A 596 -12.85 -11.48 12.77
N GLY A 597 -12.00 -11.74 13.75
CA GLY A 597 -10.62 -11.29 13.80
C GLY A 597 -9.76 -12.31 14.52
N VAL A 598 -8.56 -12.57 14.00
CA VAL A 598 -7.53 -13.40 14.64
C VAL A 598 -6.20 -12.66 14.55
N ALA A 599 -5.46 -12.62 15.64
CA ALA A 599 -4.14 -12.01 15.71
C ALA A 599 -3.13 -12.99 16.32
N VAL A 600 -1.98 -13.12 15.66
CA VAL A 600 -0.87 -13.99 16.07
C VAL A 600 0.32 -13.10 16.45
N ARG A 601 0.79 -13.22 17.69
CA ARG A 601 1.97 -12.50 18.20
C ARG A 601 3.23 -13.33 17.95
N LEU A 602 4.16 -12.79 17.17
CA LEU A 602 5.36 -13.47 16.70
C LEU A 602 6.63 -12.81 17.22
N ALA A 603 7.66 -13.63 17.49
CA ALA A 603 9.00 -13.16 17.87
C ALA A 603 10.10 -14.00 17.21
N ALA A 604 11.28 -13.40 17.06
CA ALA A 604 12.47 -14.05 16.49
C ALA A 604 13.23 -14.95 17.49
N THR A 605 12.95 -14.82 18.79
CA THR A 605 13.65 -15.52 19.87
C THR A 605 12.67 -16.19 20.82
N PRO A 606 13.09 -17.24 21.57
CA PRO A 606 12.26 -17.88 22.59
C PRO A 606 11.80 -16.92 23.69
N ALA A 607 10.75 -17.31 24.41
CA ALA A 607 10.28 -16.57 25.57
C ALA A 607 11.33 -16.41 26.68
N PRO A 608 11.40 -15.24 27.33
CA PRO A 608 12.17 -15.08 28.56
C PRO A 608 11.73 -16.10 29.62
N ALA A 609 12.64 -16.45 30.53
CA ALA A 609 12.36 -17.38 31.62
C ALA A 609 11.11 -16.94 32.42
N GLY A 610 10.16 -17.86 32.60
CA GLY A 610 8.88 -17.60 33.28
C GLY A 610 7.71 -17.27 32.34
N GLN A 611 7.96 -17.12 31.04
CA GLN A 611 6.95 -17.08 29.98
C GLN A 611 7.07 -18.35 29.12
N GLN A 612 5.99 -18.73 28.44
CA GLN A 612 5.99 -19.85 27.49
C GLN A 612 5.52 -19.40 26.12
N ASP A 613 6.25 -19.84 25.09
CA ASP A 613 5.77 -19.81 23.72
C ASP A 613 4.67 -20.87 23.56
N LEU A 614 3.64 -20.59 22.75
CA LEU A 614 2.63 -21.61 22.41
C LEU A 614 3.27 -22.73 21.59
N PHE A 615 4.04 -22.35 20.57
CA PHE A 615 4.83 -23.25 19.73
C PHE A 615 5.84 -22.43 18.89
N SER A 616 6.71 -23.13 18.18
CA SER A 616 7.60 -22.55 17.17
C SER A 616 7.55 -23.36 15.89
N PHE A 617 7.81 -22.73 14.75
CA PHE A 617 7.81 -23.36 13.43
C PHE A 617 8.91 -22.79 12.54
N THR A 618 9.22 -23.47 11.43
CA THR A 618 10.17 -22.99 10.42
C THR A 618 9.42 -22.44 9.20
N PRO A 619 9.88 -21.34 8.57
CA PRO A 619 9.18 -20.77 7.42
C PRO A 619 9.04 -21.74 6.22
N ALA A 620 9.93 -22.74 6.10
CA ALA A 620 9.81 -23.77 5.06
C ALA A 620 8.47 -24.53 5.10
N GLU A 621 7.89 -24.73 6.28
CA GLU A 621 6.63 -25.46 6.47
C GLU A 621 5.41 -24.70 5.89
N LEU A 622 5.52 -23.38 5.73
CA LEU A 622 4.44 -22.51 5.26
C LEU A 622 4.33 -22.42 3.74
N PHE A 623 5.44 -22.48 2.99
CA PHE A 623 5.44 -22.02 1.58
C PHE A 623 5.00 -23.07 0.54
N ASP A 624 4.80 -24.33 0.93
CA ASP A 624 4.55 -25.44 -0.01
C ASP A 624 3.06 -25.78 -0.22
N ARG A 625 2.11 -25.04 0.36
CA ARG A 625 0.69 -25.41 0.34
C ARG A 625 -0.20 -24.38 -0.39
N PRO A 626 -1.14 -24.83 -1.23
CA PRO A 626 -2.13 -23.95 -1.85
C PRO A 626 -3.08 -23.41 -0.78
N ALA A 627 -3.45 -22.13 -0.90
CA ALA A 627 -4.43 -21.52 -0.02
C ALA A 627 -5.74 -21.22 -0.75
N ASP A 628 -6.86 -21.57 -0.12
CA ASP A 628 -8.20 -21.18 -0.55
C ASP A 628 -8.71 -20.04 0.34
N THR A 629 -8.99 -18.88 -0.26
CA THR A 629 -9.57 -17.71 0.42
C THR A 629 -11.03 -17.48 0.02
N SER A 630 -11.70 -18.49 -0.52
CA SER A 630 -13.11 -18.45 -0.93
C SER A 630 -14.04 -17.89 0.15
N ASN A 631 -13.75 -18.18 1.43
CA ASN A 631 -14.55 -17.76 2.59
C ASN A 631 -13.92 -16.62 3.43
N GLY A 632 -12.92 -15.92 2.90
CA GLY A 632 -12.27 -14.76 3.54
C GLY A 632 -10.98 -15.07 4.29
N ALA A 633 -10.28 -14.01 4.71
CA ALA A 633 -8.98 -14.09 5.37
C ALA A 633 -9.01 -14.84 6.71
N VAL A 634 -10.08 -14.68 7.50
CA VAL A 634 -10.26 -15.41 8.77
C VAL A 634 -10.40 -16.90 8.51
N ALA A 635 -11.21 -17.29 7.53
CA ALA A 635 -11.40 -18.70 7.19
C ALA A 635 -10.13 -19.33 6.59
N ALA A 636 -9.37 -18.55 5.83
CA ALA A 636 -8.11 -18.99 5.25
C ALA A 636 -7.06 -19.36 6.32
N LEU A 637 -7.18 -18.85 7.55
CA LEU A 637 -6.32 -19.26 8.67
C LEU A 637 -6.49 -20.75 9.03
N ALA A 638 -7.64 -21.37 8.75
CA ALA A 638 -7.82 -22.81 8.98
C ALA A 638 -6.78 -23.65 8.20
N LEU A 639 -6.41 -23.18 7.00
CA LEU A 639 -5.40 -23.83 6.17
C LEU A 639 -3.99 -23.67 6.73
N LEU A 640 -3.72 -22.52 7.37
CA LEU A 640 -2.46 -22.25 8.08
C LEU A 640 -2.33 -23.02 9.40
N ILE A 641 -3.44 -23.29 10.08
CA ILE A 641 -3.43 -24.06 11.34
C ILE A 641 -3.34 -25.57 11.08
N SER A 642 -4.00 -26.05 10.03
CA SER A 642 -3.92 -27.46 9.64
C SER A 642 -2.61 -27.82 8.93
N SER A 643 -1.80 -26.82 8.57
CA SER A 643 -0.49 -27.01 7.97
C SER A 643 0.60 -27.27 8.98
#